data_AF-A0A7S2S719-F1
#
_entry.id   AF-A0A7S2S719-F1
#
_cell.length_a   1.000
_cell.length_b   1.000
_cell.length_c   1.000
_cell.angle_alpha   90.00
_cell.angle_beta   90.00
_cell.angle_gamma   90.00
#
_symmetry.space_group_name_H-M   'P 1'
#
loop_
_entity.id
_entity.type
_entity.pdbx_description
1 polymer ?
#
loop_
_entity_poly.entity_id
_entity_poly.type
_entity_poly.pdbx_seq_one_letter_code
_entity_poly.pdbx_strand_id
1 'polypeptide(L)'
;MSRLSLARRKLFDRVMGGFCIGNTNARSLICASDQIEKLTCAEDNMIKILYVGVGDMRNLLTTLCNVPLDVKVGFTMNDVNTLVLARNVLIMSIAIDNPFAATSIWSDALISSQDLAILTQMLALCIKGKLPTWINVEQQTFEMLKAHWLSWLQSLETCSLEKMMKTREAAIRVQGTGHGRAGVSSSWREFGVASKTDAVARTLVQFNPTLYDFQADPTSPQFVECQGPTAAFAALEGVSCGGTAFSQILQLAWKQLFSSLRDSVKANTVHIHVCAGDCTTLLDKPEDTRTEMLGYSNFCAIDTSNLMDYVGLWNLLLLCGKCLDESVESFVFTEQIMGVANNTENMLLETIPHQPDVSRCFAKYIGLELEEMPVALRTHKNEKVVHARWRRHVPTKADFSLEDHSNRKPELIAALKTFLGSRYKSVQSALKDLWVHDLDSFVASADSGDPSVTPESMVDALQELSSSECDQEKEEEALFLTRVFDFMRQILIPQSLSPEMIEDVHKAVELSYPFPTSTIGTFVEFFSRLLQTKAGVERGGAALKNFFADKSMNDFPRIRNRTFGLQIQCSLRLGKVECERASFQTRFKRSQIAVFQSTVKFIANEDVLLPKGGILEPALSVFLVRSSSVLKRLEQLNGKWENSEEGPVNLVFEYLSDCAASSLQIIDNASFDSRTNQLQIELPIRRGDTPFQYFVLVDIQQYRLISVPQPLTALEPTKSTTPPTKKKRKLST
;
A
#
# COMPACT_ATOMS: atom_id res chain seq x y z
N MET A 1 21.75 -2.06 0.20
CA MET A 1 20.68 -2.43 -0.76
C MET A 1 19.46 -2.88 0.02
N SER A 2 18.30 -2.24 -0.18
CA SER A 2 17.03 -2.56 0.50
C SER A 2 16.51 -3.91 0.02
N ARG A 3 16.43 -4.86 0.95
CA ARG A 3 15.84 -6.18 0.72
C ARG A 3 14.38 -6.10 1.12
N LEU A 4 13.45 -6.14 0.18
CA LEU A 4 12.03 -6.12 0.52
C LEU A 4 11.25 -7.26 -0.13
N SER A 5 10.59 -8.01 0.74
CA SER A 5 9.65 -9.09 0.45
C SER A 5 8.28 -8.86 1.12
N LEU A 6 7.78 -7.63 1.07
CA LEU A 6 6.56 -7.22 1.77
C LEU A 6 5.41 -6.85 0.82
N ALA A 7 5.21 -7.64 -0.24
CA ALA A 7 4.21 -7.39 -1.28
C ALA A 7 4.55 -6.18 -2.16
N ARG A 8 5.13 -6.44 -3.34
CA ARG A 8 5.36 -5.38 -4.31
C ARG A 8 5.31 -5.88 -5.73
N ARG A 9 4.16 -5.73 -6.36
CA ARG A 9 4.24 -5.48 -7.79
C ARG A 9 3.54 -4.23 -8.27
N LYS A 10 2.49 -3.81 -7.59
CA LYS A 10 1.76 -2.59 -7.98
C LYS A 10 2.57 -1.28 -7.87
N LEU A 11 3.63 -1.17 -7.07
CA LEU A 11 4.44 0.06 -7.01
C LEU A 11 5.38 0.28 -8.20
N PHE A 12 5.67 -0.76 -8.99
CA PHE A 12 6.41 -0.64 -10.26
C PHE A 12 5.48 -0.63 -11.47
N ASP A 13 4.18 -0.63 -11.24
CA ASP A 13 3.19 -0.46 -12.30
C ASP A 13 3.44 0.91 -12.96
N ARG A 14 3.71 0.93 -14.27
CA ARG A 14 3.82 2.21 -15.00
C ARG A 14 2.53 3.00 -14.88
N VAL A 15 1.40 2.38 -14.51
CA VAL A 15 0.16 3.09 -14.18
C VAL A 15 0.39 4.09 -13.04
N MET A 16 1.09 3.72 -11.97
CA MET A 16 1.47 4.65 -10.89
C MET A 16 2.47 5.70 -11.39
N GLY A 17 3.43 5.31 -12.21
CA GLY A 17 4.33 6.23 -12.92
C GLY A 17 3.62 7.15 -13.93
N GLY A 18 2.38 6.83 -14.31
CA GLY A 18 1.53 7.63 -15.18
C GLY A 18 0.64 8.61 -14.41
N PHE A 19 0.51 8.47 -13.08
CA PHE A 19 -0.27 9.39 -12.25
C PHE A 19 0.55 10.64 -11.94
N CYS A 20 0.72 11.47 -12.97
CA CYS A 20 1.50 12.69 -12.83
C CYS A 20 0.71 13.82 -12.15
N ILE A 21 -0.63 13.82 -12.26
CA ILE A 21 -1.51 14.81 -11.65
C ILE A 21 -2.81 14.18 -11.17
N GLY A 22 -3.04 14.32 -9.87
CA GLY A 22 -4.35 14.58 -9.28
C GLY A 22 -5.50 13.61 -9.47
N ASN A 23 -5.23 12.32 -9.29
CA ASN A 23 -6.28 11.32 -9.15
C ASN A 23 -7.04 11.40 -7.80
N THR A 24 -6.46 12.03 -6.78
CA THR A 24 -7.07 12.21 -5.45
C THR A 24 -7.63 13.61 -5.23
N ASN A 25 -8.68 13.71 -4.40
CA ASN A 25 -9.26 14.99 -4.01
C ASN A 25 -8.26 15.74 -3.11
N ALA A 26 -8.11 17.04 -3.37
CA ALA A 26 -7.27 17.91 -2.54
C ALA A 26 -7.84 17.97 -1.11
N ARG A 27 -7.07 17.58 -0.12
CA ARG A 27 -7.49 17.58 1.29
C ARG A 27 -6.34 17.94 2.22
N SER A 28 -6.70 18.48 3.37
CA SER A 28 -5.76 18.71 4.45
C SER A 28 -5.56 17.45 5.27
N LEU A 29 -4.35 17.12 5.70
CA LEU A 29 -4.15 16.11 6.74
C LEU A 29 -4.51 16.64 8.13
N ILE A 30 -4.41 17.95 8.32
CA ILE A 30 -4.63 18.65 9.59
C ILE A 30 -5.94 19.42 9.52
N CYS A 31 -6.86 19.10 10.40
CA CYS A 31 -8.15 19.76 10.51
C CYS A 31 -8.14 20.81 11.61
N ALA A 32 -9.10 21.74 11.57
CA ALA A 32 -9.32 22.71 12.66
C ALA A 32 -9.66 22.03 14.00
N SER A 33 -10.13 20.77 13.99
CA SER A 33 -10.36 19.97 15.19
C SER A 33 -9.09 19.37 15.79
N ASP A 34 -8.00 19.32 15.01
CA ASP A 34 -6.75 18.76 15.49
C ASP A 34 -6.06 19.79 16.40
N GLN A 35 -5.64 19.35 17.58
CA GLN A 35 -4.95 20.21 18.54
C GLN A 35 -3.49 20.34 18.10
N ILE A 36 -3.15 21.45 17.44
CA ILE A 36 -1.85 21.69 16.81
C ILE A 36 -0.68 21.49 17.79
N GLU A 37 -0.85 21.89 19.05
CA GLU A 37 0.17 21.72 20.09
C GLU A 37 0.51 20.25 20.32
N LYS A 38 -0.47 19.36 20.12
CA LYS A 38 -0.29 17.91 20.28
C LYS A 38 0.32 17.23 19.07
N LEU A 39 0.39 17.91 17.92
CA LEU A 39 1.07 17.46 16.71
C LEU A 39 2.46 18.10 16.54
N THR A 40 2.81 19.08 17.37
CA THR A 40 4.06 19.82 17.26
C THR A 40 5.15 19.12 18.07
N CYS A 41 6.21 18.68 17.40
CA CYS A 41 7.36 18.04 18.05
C CYS A 41 8.02 19.03 19.03
N ALA A 42 8.22 18.61 20.28
CA ALA A 42 8.79 19.48 21.31
C ALA A 42 10.25 19.88 21.04
N GLU A 43 11.03 19.01 20.38
CA GLU A 43 12.47 19.19 20.18
C GLU A 43 12.81 20.33 19.20
N ASP A 44 12.03 20.47 18.13
CA ASP A 44 12.27 21.45 17.06
C ASP A 44 11.11 22.43 16.84
N ASN A 45 10.04 22.31 17.64
CA ASN A 45 8.82 23.10 17.52
C ASN A 45 8.25 23.09 16.09
N MET A 46 8.19 21.88 15.50
CA MET A 46 7.81 21.67 14.11
C MET A 46 6.83 20.50 13.98
N ILE A 47 5.88 20.61 13.06
CA ILE A 47 5.07 19.49 12.60
C ILE A 47 5.75 18.85 11.39
N LYS A 48 6.14 17.57 11.52
CA LYS A 48 6.79 16.80 10.45
C LYS A 48 5.77 15.95 9.72
N ILE A 49 5.63 16.12 8.41
CA ILE A 49 4.62 15.44 7.60
C ILE A 49 5.27 14.75 6.41
N LEU A 50 5.06 13.45 6.26
CA LEU A 50 5.53 12.67 5.12
C LEU A 50 4.39 12.38 4.15
N TYR A 51 4.57 12.69 2.88
CA TYR A 51 3.71 12.23 1.79
C TYR A 51 4.45 11.15 1.01
N VAL A 52 3.99 9.91 1.10
CA VAL A 52 4.53 8.79 0.30
C VAL A 52 3.69 8.55 -0.94
N GLY A 53 4.34 8.50 -2.10
CA GLY A 53 3.64 8.56 -3.39
C GLY A 53 2.88 9.87 -3.51
N VAL A 54 3.56 11.00 -3.27
CA VAL A 54 2.93 12.31 -3.10
C VAL A 54 2.02 12.69 -4.27
N GLY A 55 2.28 12.22 -5.49
CA GLY A 55 1.54 12.67 -6.65
C GLY A 55 1.71 14.19 -6.79
N ASP A 56 0.63 14.96 -6.93
CA ASP A 56 0.74 16.42 -6.96
C ASP A 56 0.76 17.08 -5.57
N MET A 57 1.10 18.37 -5.54
CA MET A 57 1.28 19.16 -4.32
C MET A 57 -0.01 19.64 -3.63
N ARG A 58 -1.22 19.29 -4.10
CA ARG A 58 -2.47 19.87 -3.56
C ARG A 58 -2.74 19.48 -2.10
N ASN A 59 -2.53 18.23 -1.71
CA ASN A 59 -2.74 17.81 -0.32
C ASN A 59 -1.78 18.52 0.63
N LEU A 60 -0.52 18.67 0.23
CA LEU A 60 0.49 19.42 0.96
C LEU A 60 0.05 20.88 1.14
N LEU A 61 -0.32 21.57 0.07
CA LEU A 61 -0.70 22.98 0.14
C LEU A 61 -2.01 23.20 0.89
N THR A 62 -2.98 22.28 0.74
CA THR A 62 -4.24 22.33 1.50
C THR A 62 -3.99 22.12 2.98
N THR A 63 -3.03 21.24 3.32
CA THR A 63 -2.55 21.08 4.69
C THR A 63 -1.92 22.35 5.23
N LEU A 64 -1.05 22.99 4.46
CA LEU A 64 -0.42 24.25 4.86
C LEU A 64 -1.45 25.36 5.13
N CYS A 65 -2.55 25.42 4.36
CA CYS A 65 -3.64 26.37 4.62
C CYS A 65 -4.36 26.18 5.96
N ASN A 66 -4.26 25.00 6.56
CA ASN A 66 -4.89 24.70 7.85
C ASN A 66 -3.92 24.79 9.03
N VAL A 67 -2.63 25.05 8.76
CA VAL A 67 -1.63 25.24 9.82
C VAL A 67 -1.49 26.74 10.12
N PRO A 68 -1.52 27.16 11.41
CA PRO A 68 -1.26 28.55 11.78
C PRO A 68 0.11 29.04 11.28
N LEU A 69 0.17 30.30 10.84
CA LEU A 69 1.35 30.86 10.18
C LEU A 69 2.60 30.88 11.08
N ASP A 70 2.42 30.92 12.40
CA ASP A 70 3.46 30.93 13.43
C ASP A 70 3.99 29.52 13.80
N VAL A 71 3.36 28.46 13.29
CA VAL A 71 3.76 27.08 13.52
C VAL A 71 4.66 26.60 12.38
N LYS A 72 5.81 26.03 12.72
CA LYS A 72 6.72 25.49 11.70
C LYS A 72 6.24 24.14 11.19
N VAL A 73 6.35 23.94 9.89
CA VAL A 73 5.99 22.69 9.21
C VAL A 73 7.14 22.21 8.34
N GLY A 74 7.52 20.95 8.53
CA GLY A 74 8.46 20.24 7.68
C GLY A 74 7.72 19.20 6.85
N PHE A 75 7.64 19.41 5.55
CA PHE A 75 7.10 18.43 4.61
C PHE A 75 8.22 17.57 4.02
N THR A 76 8.02 16.26 3.97
CA THR A 76 8.81 15.36 3.13
C THR A 76 7.94 14.83 2.00
N MET A 77 8.33 15.10 0.77
CA MET A 77 7.70 14.61 -0.45
C MET A 77 8.49 13.42 -0.98
N ASN A 78 7.86 12.25 -1.01
CA ASN A 78 8.43 11.07 -1.63
C ASN A 78 7.56 10.56 -2.79
N ASP A 79 8.20 10.23 -3.90
CA ASP A 79 7.59 9.52 -5.01
C ASP A 79 8.61 8.61 -5.71
N VAL A 80 8.12 7.53 -6.31
CA VAL A 80 8.93 6.70 -7.22
C VAL A 80 9.09 7.39 -8.58
N ASN A 81 8.12 8.23 -8.95
CA ASN A 81 8.11 8.98 -10.19
C ASN A 81 8.88 10.30 -10.03
N THR A 82 10.09 10.35 -10.58
CA THR A 82 10.95 11.54 -10.54
C THR A 82 10.41 12.69 -11.38
N LEU A 83 9.57 12.43 -12.38
CA LEU A 83 8.92 13.47 -13.20
C LEU A 83 7.94 14.30 -12.36
N VAL A 84 7.15 13.62 -11.52
CA VAL A 84 6.21 14.23 -10.57
C VAL A 84 6.93 15.14 -9.59
N LEU A 85 8.01 14.65 -8.97
CA LEU A 85 8.80 15.44 -8.03
C LEU A 85 9.46 16.64 -8.72
N ALA A 86 10.04 16.45 -9.92
CA ALA A 86 10.67 17.52 -10.70
C ALA A 86 9.67 18.63 -11.01
N ARG A 87 8.43 18.25 -11.34
CA ARG A 87 7.33 19.17 -11.63
C ARG A 87 6.85 19.91 -10.39
N ASN A 88 6.64 19.21 -9.28
CA ASN A 88 6.20 19.84 -8.04
C ASN A 88 7.20 20.88 -7.53
N VAL A 89 8.50 20.55 -7.52
CA VAL A 89 9.57 21.51 -7.16
C VAL A 89 9.50 22.75 -8.04
N LEU A 90 9.33 22.57 -9.35
CA LEU A 90 9.28 23.66 -10.32
C LEU A 90 8.06 24.55 -10.11
N ILE A 91 6.86 23.99 -9.99
CA ILE A 91 5.63 24.77 -9.84
C ILE A 91 5.61 25.52 -8.51
N MET A 92 6.01 24.87 -7.41
CA MET A 92 6.09 25.53 -6.10
C MET A 92 7.12 26.67 -6.10
N SER A 93 8.23 26.52 -6.81
CA SER A 93 9.23 27.60 -6.97
C SER A 93 8.67 28.78 -7.75
N ILE A 94 7.86 28.54 -8.78
CA ILE A 94 7.20 29.60 -9.57
C ILE A 94 6.08 30.28 -8.77
N ALA A 95 5.33 29.52 -7.97
CA ALA A 95 4.11 29.96 -7.31
C ALA A 95 4.31 31.13 -6.34
N ILE A 96 5.50 31.26 -5.74
CA ILE A 96 5.84 32.34 -4.82
C ILE A 96 5.67 33.70 -5.51
N ASP A 97 6.30 33.86 -6.68
CA ASP A 97 6.33 35.13 -7.40
C ASP A 97 5.24 35.23 -8.48
N ASN A 98 4.86 34.10 -9.08
CA ASN A 98 3.98 34.04 -10.25
C ASN A 98 2.89 32.95 -10.08
N PRO A 99 1.94 33.10 -9.14
CA PRO A 99 0.93 32.08 -8.84
C PRO A 99 0.01 31.76 -10.04
N PHE A 100 -0.24 32.75 -10.91
CA PHE A 100 -1.00 32.54 -12.14
C PHE A 100 -0.26 31.63 -13.12
N ALA A 101 1.03 31.88 -13.36
CA ALA A 101 1.86 31.04 -14.21
C ALA A 101 1.97 29.62 -13.64
N ALA A 102 2.17 29.50 -12.32
CA ALA A 102 2.17 28.20 -11.63
C ALA A 102 0.88 27.41 -11.83
N THR A 103 -0.29 28.08 -11.73
CA THR A 103 -1.60 27.45 -11.98
C THR A 103 -1.72 26.98 -13.44
N SER A 104 -1.34 27.82 -14.41
CA SER A 104 -1.39 27.46 -15.84
C SER A 104 -0.45 26.31 -16.19
N ILE A 105 0.79 26.32 -15.68
CA ILE A 105 1.74 25.20 -15.85
C ILE A 105 1.21 23.93 -15.18
N TRP A 106 0.44 24.06 -14.10
CA TRP A 106 -0.18 22.92 -13.44
C TRP A 106 -1.34 22.31 -14.24
N SER A 107 -2.20 23.11 -14.88
CA SER A 107 -3.48 22.61 -15.43
C SER A 107 -3.59 22.53 -16.94
N ASP A 108 -2.76 23.27 -17.68
CA ASP A 108 -2.96 23.50 -19.11
C ASP A 108 -1.85 22.85 -19.95
N ALA A 109 -2.24 22.23 -21.07
CA ALA A 109 -1.32 21.69 -22.06
C ALA A 109 -0.70 22.79 -22.93
N LEU A 110 -1.35 23.95 -23.01
CA LEU A 110 -0.88 25.14 -23.68
C LEU A 110 -0.66 26.27 -22.67
N ILE A 111 0.41 27.03 -22.84
CA ILE A 111 0.75 28.16 -21.98
C ILE A 111 1.04 29.41 -22.80
N SER A 112 0.91 30.57 -22.17
CA SER A 112 1.23 31.84 -22.84
C SER A 112 2.74 32.00 -22.99
N SER A 113 3.19 32.84 -23.93
CA SER A 113 4.63 33.16 -24.06
C SER A 113 5.23 33.75 -22.78
N GLN A 114 4.43 34.48 -21.98
CA GLN A 114 4.85 35.02 -20.70
C GLN A 114 5.07 33.91 -19.66
N ASP A 115 4.11 32.98 -19.54
CA ASP A 115 4.22 31.85 -18.61
C ASP A 115 5.37 30.92 -19.02
N LEU A 116 5.58 30.74 -20.34
CA LEU A 116 6.74 30.02 -20.86
C LEU A 116 8.05 30.70 -20.51
N ALA A 117 8.15 32.04 -20.60
CA ALA A 117 9.36 32.76 -20.23
C ALA A 117 9.70 32.56 -18.74
N ILE A 118 8.68 32.60 -17.87
CA ILE A 118 8.82 32.32 -16.43
C ILE A 118 9.28 30.87 -16.20
N LEU A 119 8.65 29.90 -16.88
CA LEU A 119 9.02 28.49 -16.83
C LEU A 119 10.49 28.27 -17.23
N THR A 120 10.90 28.82 -18.38
CA THR A 120 12.26 28.73 -18.91
C THR A 120 13.29 29.32 -17.94
N GLN A 121 12.98 30.49 -17.36
CA GLN A 121 13.84 31.10 -16.35
C GLN A 121 14.00 30.19 -15.13
N MET A 122 12.91 29.62 -14.62
CA MET A 122 12.96 28.77 -13.44
C MET A 122 13.67 27.43 -13.70
N LEU A 123 13.47 26.82 -14.87
CA LEU A 123 14.22 25.64 -15.31
C LEU A 123 15.73 25.92 -15.29
N ALA A 124 16.16 27.06 -15.86
CA ALA A 124 17.57 27.43 -15.90
C ALA A 124 18.17 27.64 -14.49
N LEU A 125 17.38 28.08 -13.51
CA LEU A 125 17.80 28.17 -12.10
C LEU A 125 17.90 26.79 -11.45
N CYS A 126 16.88 25.94 -11.62
CA CYS A 126 16.85 24.59 -11.04
C CYS A 126 18.01 23.73 -11.56
N ILE A 127 18.29 23.77 -12.87
CA ILE A 127 19.41 23.06 -13.50
C ILE A 127 20.77 23.48 -12.93
N LYS A 128 20.91 24.75 -12.54
CA LYS A 128 22.12 25.31 -11.91
C LYS A 128 22.21 25.02 -10.40
N GLY A 129 21.26 24.26 -9.84
CA GLY A 129 21.19 23.98 -8.40
C GLY A 129 20.77 25.18 -7.56
N LYS A 130 20.20 26.23 -8.17
CA LYS A 130 19.71 27.42 -7.48
C LYS A 130 18.25 27.25 -7.07
N LEU A 131 17.99 26.26 -6.22
CA LEU A 131 16.67 26.02 -5.65
C LEU A 131 16.37 27.02 -4.52
N PRO A 132 15.08 27.32 -4.24
CA PRO A 132 14.70 28.10 -3.08
C PRO A 132 15.22 27.45 -1.78
N THR A 133 15.67 28.25 -0.81
CA THR A 133 16.30 27.74 0.43
C THR A 133 15.36 26.94 1.34
N TRP A 134 14.05 27.08 1.15
CA TRP A 134 13.02 26.31 1.84
C TRP A 134 12.70 24.97 1.16
N ILE A 135 13.30 24.68 0.00
CA ILE A 135 13.25 23.37 -0.68
C ILE A 135 14.63 22.72 -0.61
N ASN A 136 14.72 21.59 0.09
CA ASN A 136 15.88 20.73 0.14
C ASN A 136 15.64 19.47 -0.71
N VAL A 137 16.57 19.15 -1.61
CA VAL A 137 16.48 17.95 -2.46
C VAL A 137 17.71 17.10 -2.19
N GLU A 138 17.51 15.84 -1.85
CA GLU A 138 18.61 14.88 -1.65
C GLU A 138 19.45 14.78 -2.95
N GLN A 139 20.78 14.63 -2.83
CA GLN A 139 21.68 14.81 -3.98
C GLN A 139 21.41 13.83 -5.13
N GLN A 140 21.19 12.55 -4.84
CA GLN A 140 20.86 11.55 -5.85
C GLN A 140 19.51 11.89 -6.51
N THR A 141 18.53 12.30 -5.72
CA THR A 141 17.23 12.79 -6.19
C THR A 141 17.40 14.00 -7.11
N PHE A 142 18.22 14.98 -6.72
CA PHE A 142 18.46 16.19 -7.49
C PHE A 142 19.00 15.87 -8.89
N GLU A 143 19.95 14.95 -9.03
CA GLU A 143 20.46 14.54 -10.34
C GLU A 143 19.38 13.89 -11.21
N MET A 144 18.46 13.12 -10.61
CA MET A 144 17.31 12.56 -11.32
C MET A 144 16.32 13.65 -11.76
N LEU A 145 16.03 14.64 -10.91
CA LEU A 145 15.12 15.74 -11.26
C LEU A 145 15.73 16.66 -12.33
N LYS A 146 17.03 16.91 -12.23
CA LYS A 146 17.79 17.73 -13.18
C LYS A 146 17.78 17.16 -14.60
N ALA A 147 17.79 15.84 -14.75
CA ALA A 147 17.64 15.20 -16.04
C ALA A 147 16.31 15.58 -16.72
N HIS A 148 15.20 15.56 -15.97
CA HIS A 148 13.88 16.00 -16.46
C HIS A 148 13.87 17.48 -16.82
N TRP A 149 14.39 18.36 -15.95
CA TRP A 149 14.44 19.80 -16.23
C TRP A 149 15.27 20.13 -17.48
N LEU A 150 16.40 19.45 -17.68
CA LEU A 150 17.22 19.58 -18.89
C LEU A 150 16.44 19.17 -20.15
N SER A 151 15.76 18.02 -20.11
CA SER A 151 14.96 17.54 -21.23
C SER A 151 13.80 18.47 -21.55
N TRP A 152 13.10 19.01 -20.55
CA TRP A 152 12.05 20.00 -20.75
C TRP A 152 12.60 21.27 -21.40
N LEU A 153 13.71 21.80 -20.91
CA LEU A 153 14.34 22.99 -21.49
C LEU A 153 14.76 22.76 -22.95
N GLN A 154 15.39 21.61 -23.25
CA GLN A 154 15.80 21.25 -24.61
C GLN A 154 14.60 21.03 -25.54
N SER A 155 13.48 20.50 -25.02
CA SER A 155 12.29 20.24 -25.82
C SER A 155 11.69 21.52 -26.41
N LEU A 156 11.83 22.65 -25.71
CA LEU A 156 11.35 23.96 -26.17
C LEU A 156 12.06 24.44 -27.44
N GLU A 157 13.30 24.00 -27.68
CA GLU A 157 14.08 24.35 -28.88
C GLU A 157 13.91 23.31 -30.00
N THR A 158 13.64 22.06 -29.65
CA THR A 158 13.75 20.91 -30.55
C THR A 158 12.41 20.33 -30.99
N CYS A 159 11.32 20.60 -30.27
CA CYS A 159 10.00 20.07 -30.57
C CYS A 159 9.07 21.17 -31.07
N SER A 160 8.34 20.89 -32.15
CA SER A 160 7.27 21.77 -32.62
C SER A 160 5.98 21.54 -31.83
N LEU A 161 5.17 22.60 -31.68
CA LEU A 161 3.82 22.51 -31.08
C LEU A 161 2.98 21.42 -31.74
N GLU A 162 2.99 21.35 -33.08
CA GLU A 162 2.23 20.34 -33.84
C GLU A 162 2.63 18.91 -33.46
N LYS A 163 3.93 18.63 -33.30
CA LYS A 163 4.43 17.31 -32.89
C LYS A 163 3.91 16.95 -31.49
N MET A 164 3.98 17.89 -30.55
CA MET A 164 3.57 17.66 -29.17
C MET A 164 2.05 17.46 -29.03
N MET A 165 1.26 18.18 -29.84
CA MET A 165 -0.20 17.99 -29.90
C MET A 165 -0.57 16.63 -30.48
N LYS A 166 0.06 16.19 -31.58
CA LYS A 166 -0.14 14.84 -32.14
C LYS A 166 0.21 13.74 -31.15
N THR A 167 1.32 13.90 -30.42
CA THR A 167 1.77 12.96 -29.38
C THR A 167 0.72 12.82 -28.28
N ARG A 168 0.19 13.94 -27.82
CA ARG A 168 -0.88 14.00 -26.82
C ARG A 168 -2.17 13.35 -27.32
N GLU A 169 -2.61 13.66 -28.54
CA GLU A 169 -3.80 13.03 -29.14
C GLU A 169 -3.66 11.51 -29.23
N ALA A 170 -2.47 11.01 -29.60
CA ALA A 170 -2.19 9.58 -29.66
C ALA A 170 -2.27 8.92 -28.27
N ALA A 171 -1.67 9.54 -27.24
CA ALA A 171 -1.71 9.03 -25.87
C ALA A 171 -3.16 8.90 -25.34
N ILE A 172 -3.98 9.93 -25.56
CA ILE A 172 -5.40 9.97 -25.15
C ILE A 172 -6.22 8.87 -25.85
N ARG A 173 -5.89 8.52 -27.10
CA ARG A 173 -6.60 7.45 -27.84
C ARG A 173 -6.23 6.04 -27.35
N VAL A 174 -4.96 5.82 -27.01
CA VAL A 174 -4.45 4.48 -26.67
C VAL A 174 -4.73 4.10 -25.21
N GLN A 175 -4.56 5.02 -24.26
CA GLN A 175 -4.62 4.69 -22.83
C GLN A 175 -6.05 4.61 -22.26
N GLY A 176 -7.07 4.74 -23.13
CA GLY A 176 -8.44 4.97 -22.70
C GLY A 176 -8.57 6.32 -22.00
N THR A 177 -9.78 6.83 -21.89
CA THR A 177 -10.10 7.84 -20.87
C THR A 177 -9.57 7.31 -19.54
N GLY A 178 -8.59 7.98 -18.92
CA GLY A 178 -7.82 7.43 -17.81
C GLY A 178 -8.66 6.65 -16.78
N HIS A 179 -8.08 5.61 -16.20
CA HIS A 179 -8.72 4.70 -15.24
C HIS A 179 -9.34 5.39 -13.99
N GLY A 180 -9.11 6.69 -13.78
CA GLY A 180 -9.79 7.51 -12.79
C GLY A 180 -11.10 8.10 -13.35
N ARG A 181 -12.23 7.54 -12.92
CA ARG A 181 -13.59 8.11 -12.94
C ARG A 181 -14.04 8.75 -14.27
N ALA A 182 -14.85 8.00 -15.02
CA ALA A 182 -15.89 8.46 -15.95
C ALA A 182 -15.53 9.64 -16.89
N GLY A 183 -15.34 9.34 -18.18
CA GLY A 183 -15.66 10.25 -19.28
C GLY A 183 -14.88 11.56 -19.31
N VAL A 184 -13.69 11.53 -19.92
CA VAL A 184 -12.94 12.75 -20.22
C VAL A 184 -13.73 13.62 -21.21
N SER A 185 -14.04 14.86 -20.81
CA SER A 185 -14.74 15.84 -21.66
C SER A 185 -13.96 16.12 -22.95
N SER A 186 -14.67 16.48 -24.03
CA SER A 186 -14.04 16.87 -25.30
C SER A 186 -13.05 18.01 -25.11
N SER A 187 -13.38 18.99 -24.26
CA SER A 187 -12.53 20.13 -23.94
C SER A 187 -11.21 19.74 -23.28
N TRP A 188 -11.22 18.78 -22.34
CA TRP A 188 -9.97 18.24 -21.81
C TRP A 188 -9.16 17.54 -22.88
N ARG A 189 -9.79 16.79 -23.80
CA ARG A 189 -9.06 16.11 -24.91
C ARG A 189 -8.44 17.08 -25.89
N GLU A 190 -9.05 18.23 -26.11
CA GLU A 190 -8.56 19.20 -27.09
C GLU A 190 -7.49 20.12 -26.51
N PHE A 191 -7.67 20.64 -25.29
CA PHE A 191 -6.82 21.72 -24.77
C PHE A 191 -6.30 21.55 -23.33
N GLY A 192 -6.76 20.58 -22.54
CA GLY A 192 -6.47 20.48 -21.10
C GLY A 192 -7.51 21.19 -20.22
N VAL A 193 -7.29 21.28 -18.90
CA VAL A 193 -8.23 21.90 -17.96
C VAL A 193 -7.80 23.35 -17.84
N ALA A 194 -8.70 24.25 -18.28
CA ALA A 194 -8.59 25.71 -18.22
C ALA A 194 -7.98 26.44 -19.43
N SER A 195 -8.35 26.09 -20.66
CA SER A 195 -7.88 26.81 -21.87
C SER A 195 -8.59 28.14 -22.21
N LYS A 196 -9.38 28.75 -21.31
CA LYS A 196 -9.93 30.12 -21.48
C LYS A 196 -10.05 30.92 -20.18
N THR A 197 -9.75 32.22 -20.29
CA THR A 197 -10.43 33.31 -19.59
C THR A 197 -10.93 34.30 -20.63
N ASP A 198 -12.22 34.59 -20.68
CA ASP A 198 -12.73 35.77 -21.38
C ASP A 198 -12.26 37.03 -20.64
N ALA A 199 -11.09 37.53 -21.05
CA ALA A 199 -10.71 38.95 -21.07
C ALA A 199 -9.26 39.04 -21.58
N VAL A 200 -9.11 39.44 -22.84
CA VAL A 200 -7.85 39.63 -23.59
C VAL A 200 -7.21 38.32 -24.03
N ALA A 201 -7.20 38.11 -25.36
CA ALA A 201 -6.60 37.00 -26.06
C ALA A 201 -5.13 36.79 -25.64
N ARG A 202 -4.88 35.98 -24.61
CA ARG A 202 -3.61 35.27 -24.49
C ARG A 202 -3.60 34.28 -25.65
N THR A 203 -2.78 34.54 -26.65
CA THR A 203 -2.45 33.55 -27.67
C THR A 203 -1.68 32.42 -26.97
N LEU A 204 -2.40 31.40 -26.48
CA LEU A 204 -1.82 30.16 -25.99
C LEU A 204 -1.22 29.43 -27.20
N VAL A 205 0.05 29.74 -27.50
CA VAL A 205 0.74 29.27 -28.71
C VAL A 205 1.94 28.38 -28.40
N GLN A 206 2.17 28.08 -27.13
CA GLN A 206 3.30 27.28 -26.69
C GLN A 206 2.81 26.05 -25.95
N PHE A 207 3.45 24.90 -26.17
CA PHE A 207 3.14 23.69 -25.42
C PHE A 207 3.78 23.77 -24.02
N ASN A 208 3.16 23.14 -23.04
CA ASN A 208 3.71 22.96 -21.71
C ASN A 208 4.59 21.70 -21.66
N PRO A 209 5.93 21.81 -21.61
CA PRO A 209 6.81 20.64 -21.63
C PRO A 209 6.66 19.77 -20.37
N THR A 210 6.15 20.32 -19.26
CA THR A 210 6.07 19.62 -17.96
C THR A 210 5.02 18.51 -17.92
N LEU A 211 4.19 18.38 -18.96
CA LEU A 211 3.19 17.31 -19.11
C LEU A 211 3.69 16.14 -19.97
N TYR A 212 4.98 16.11 -20.29
CA TYR A 212 5.59 15.09 -21.12
C TYR A 212 6.83 14.50 -20.45
N ASP A 213 7.02 13.20 -20.61
CA ASP A 213 8.24 12.47 -20.28
C ASP A 213 9.11 12.33 -21.53
N PHE A 214 10.29 12.95 -21.47
CA PHE A 214 11.31 12.90 -22.52
C PHE A 214 12.48 11.97 -22.17
N GLN A 215 12.52 11.42 -20.96
CA GLN A 215 13.63 10.56 -20.50
C GLN A 215 13.48 9.13 -21.01
N ALA A 216 12.25 8.64 -21.22
CA ALA A 216 12.02 7.31 -21.75
C ALA A 216 12.54 7.16 -23.20
N ASP A 217 12.27 8.17 -24.04
CA ASP A 217 12.78 8.31 -25.40
C ASP A 217 12.71 9.79 -25.82
N PRO A 218 13.85 10.49 -25.95
CA PRO A 218 13.86 11.90 -26.36
C PRO A 218 13.25 12.15 -27.74
N THR A 219 13.21 11.13 -28.60
CA THR A 219 12.67 11.24 -29.96
C THR A 219 11.15 11.03 -29.99
N SER A 220 10.62 10.29 -29.02
CA SER A 220 9.21 9.93 -28.88
C SER A 220 8.73 10.22 -27.45
N PRO A 221 8.52 11.52 -27.12
CA PRO A 221 8.07 11.89 -25.78
C PRO A 221 6.73 11.24 -25.46
N GLN A 222 6.55 10.84 -24.20
CA GLN A 222 5.28 10.31 -23.73
C GLN A 222 4.48 11.42 -23.08
N PHE A 223 3.25 11.66 -23.53
CA PHE A 223 2.33 12.51 -22.79
C PHE A 223 1.89 11.73 -21.55
N VAL A 224 2.22 12.24 -20.37
CA VAL A 224 2.02 11.54 -19.10
C VAL A 224 0.73 11.92 -18.40
N GLU A 225 0.04 12.96 -18.89
CA GLU A 225 -1.09 13.56 -18.20
C GLU A 225 -2.46 13.11 -18.74
N CYS A 226 -2.86 11.89 -18.38
CA CYS A 226 -4.11 11.31 -18.85
C CYS A 226 -5.25 11.29 -17.81
N GLN A 227 -5.04 11.82 -16.60
CA GLN A 227 -5.97 11.69 -15.46
C GLN A 227 -6.30 12.99 -14.72
N GLY A 228 -5.91 14.14 -15.27
CA GLY A 228 -5.78 15.37 -14.55
C GLY A 228 -7.10 15.97 -14.05
N PRO A 229 -7.09 17.23 -13.59
CA PRO A 229 -8.15 17.86 -12.80
C PRO A 229 -9.60 17.71 -13.29
N THR A 230 -9.82 17.35 -14.56
CA THR A 230 -11.14 17.06 -15.12
C THR A 230 -12.01 16.22 -14.21
N ALA A 231 -11.50 15.11 -13.63
CA ALA A 231 -12.31 14.30 -12.71
C ALA A 231 -12.63 15.04 -11.40
N ALA A 232 -11.65 15.77 -10.84
CA ALA A 232 -11.81 16.55 -9.61
C ALA A 232 -12.83 17.69 -9.75
N PHE A 233 -13.10 18.15 -10.96
CA PHE A 233 -13.98 19.30 -11.22
C PHE A 233 -15.18 18.98 -12.13
N ALA A 234 -15.31 17.76 -12.68
CA ALA A 234 -16.43 17.32 -13.52
C ALA A 234 -17.77 17.32 -12.77
N ALA A 235 -17.73 17.27 -11.43
CA ALA A 235 -18.91 17.31 -10.59
C ALA A 235 -19.43 18.74 -10.31
N LEU A 236 -18.74 19.80 -10.75
CA LEU A 236 -19.18 21.17 -10.52
C LEU A 236 -20.32 21.55 -11.47
N GLU A 237 -21.53 21.62 -10.92
CA GLU A 237 -22.74 22.02 -11.65
C GLU A 237 -22.58 23.45 -12.23
N GLY A 238 -22.86 23.62 -13.52
CA GLY A 238 -22.75 24.92 -14.21
C GLY A 238 -21.34 25.32 -14.66
N VAL A 239 -20.34 24.46 -14.49
CA VAL A 239 -18.94 24.77 -14.86
C VAL A 239 -18.48 23.86 -16.01
N SER A 240 -18.58 24.34 -17.25
CA SER A 240 -18.05 23.61 -18.40
C SER A 240 -16.52 23.54 -18.34
N CYS A 241 -15.93 22.33 -18.46
CA CYS A 241 -14.48 22.15 -18.57
C CYS A 241 -13.90 23.07 -19.67
N GLY A 242 -12.80 23.76 -19.37
CA GLY A 242 -12.15 24.68 -20.32
C GLY A 242 -12.86 26.02 -20.53
N GLY A 243 -13.99 26.27 -19.84
CA GLY A 243 -14.66 27.57 -19.85
C GLY A 243 -14.03 28.61 -18.90
N THR A 244 -14.38 29.88 -19.10
CA THR A 244 -13.92 31.01 -18.27
C THR A 244 -14.26 30.81 -16.79
N ALA A 245 -15.48 30.35 -16.48
CA ALA A 245 -15.92 30.08 -15.11
C ALA A 245 -15.05 28.99 -14.45
N PHE A 246 -14.69 27.95 -15.20
CA PHE A 246 -13.80 26.89 -14.72
C PHE A 246 -12.42 27.46 -14.37
N SER A 247 -11.83 28.21 -15.30
CA SER A 247 -10.50 28.79 -15.10
C SER A 247 -10.48 29.74 -13.91
N GLN A 248 -11.52 30.54 -13.73
CA GLN A 248 -11.69 31.40 -12.56
C GLN A 248 -11.79 30.58 -11.26
N ILE A 249 -12.58 29.51 -11.23
CA ILE A 249 -12.68 28.62 -10.07
C ILE A 249 -11.32 27.99 -9.74
N LEU A 250 -10.61 27.51 -10.77
CA LEU A 250 -9.30 26.93 -10.59
C LEU A 250 -8.32 27.97 -10.02
N GLN A 251 -8.28 29.17 -10.59
CA GLN A 251 -7.45 30.26 -10.10
C GLN A 251 -7.82 30.64 -8.66
N LEU A 252 -9.10 30.69 -8.30
CA LEU A 252 -9.55 30.99 -6.95
C LEU A 252 -9.12 29.89 -5.96
N ALA A 253 -9.29 28.62 -6.33
CA ALA A 253 -8.86 27.49 -5.52
C ALA A 253 -7.35 27.52 -5.26
N TRP A 254 -6.54 27.72 -6.30
CA TRP A 254 -5.07 27.78 -6.18
C TRP A 254 -4.56 29.07 -5.53
N LYS A 255 -5.29 30.19 -5.65
CA LYS A 255 -4.89 31.47 -5.07
C LYS A 255 -4.69 31.36 -3.56
N GLN A 256 -5.60 30.70 -2.85
CA GLN A 256 -5.47 30.51 -1.41
C GLN A 256 -4.26 29.63 -1.07
N LEU A 257 -4.11 28.51 -1.78
CA LEU A 257 -3.00 27.57 -1.60
C LEU A 257 -1.63 28.25 -1.76
N PHE A 258 -1.45 29.00 -2.85
CA PHE A 258 -0.19 29.70 -3.12
C PHE A 258 0.03 30.93 -2.25
N SER A 259 -1.02 31.60 -1.80
CA SER A 259 -0.89 32.69 -0.82
C SER A 259 -0.39 32.15 0.52
N SER A 260 -0.97 31.05 0.99
CA SER A 260 -0.54 30.38 2.22
C SER A 260 0.92 29.92 2.14
N LEU A 261 1.33 29.34 1.00
CA LEU A 261 2.73 28.97 0.76
C LEU A 261 3.65 30.20 0.81
N ARG A 262 3.31 31.26 0.09
CA ARG A 262 4.09 32.50 0.06
C ARG A 262 4.26 33.10 1.45
N ASP A 263 3.18 33.17 2.22
CA ASP A 263 3.19 33.76 3.55
C ASP A 263 4.04 32.91 4.50
N SER A 264 3.91 31.58 4.44
CA SER A 264 4.73 30.65 5.24
C SER A 264 6.22 30.73 4.87
N VAL A 265 6.54 30.87 3.58
CA VAL A 265 7.94 31.07 3.12
C VAL A 265 8.49 32.39 3.65
N LYS A 266 7.72 33.48 3.59
CA LYS A 266 8.13 34.78 4.14
C LYS A 266 8.32 34.74 5.66
N ALA A 267 7.47 34.00 6.36
CA ALA A 267 7.56 33.79 7.80
C ALA A 267 8.64 32.77 8.19
N ASN A 268 9.27 32.09 7.22
CA ASN A 268 10.21 30.99 7.44
C ASN A 268 9.62 29.89 8.34
N THR A 269 8.36 29.54 8.08
CA THR A 269 7.61 28.50 8.81
C THR A 269 7.33 27.26 7.98
N VAL A 270 7.79 27.19 6.74
CA VAL A 270 7.69 25.99 5.90
C VAL A 270 9.05 25.54 5.38
N HIS A 271 9.31 24.24 5.48
CA HIS A 271 10.46 23.56 4.88
C HIS A 271 9.96 22.34 4.11
N ILE A 272 10.46 22.13 2.89
CA ILE A 272 10.13 20.98 2.06
C ILE A 272 11.40 20.19 1.78
N HIS A 273 11.38 18.90 2.09
CA HIS A 273 12.38 17.93 1.69
C HIS A 273 11.84 17.03 0.58
N VAL A 274 12.63 16.76 -0.45
CA VAL A 274 12.23 15.97 -1.62
C VAL A 274 13.17 14.79 -1.80
N CYS A 275 12.58 13.59 -1.87
CA CYS A 275 13.31 12.33 -2.00
C CYS A 275 12.64 11.41 -3.03
N ALA A 276 13.38 11.00 -4.05
CA ALA A 276 12.92 10.02 -5.01
C ALA A 276 13.18 8.59 -4.52
N GLY A 277 12.27 7.69 -4.84
CA GLY A 277 12.45 6.26 -4.64
C GLY A 277 11.19 5.57 -4.18
N ASP A 278 11.25 4.24 -4.21
CA ASP A 278 10.19 3.39 -3.69
C ASP A 278 9.97 3.67 -2.19
N CYS A 279 8.78 4.16 -1.86
CA CYS A 279 8.39 4.58 -0.52
C CYS A 279 8.59 3.46 0.50
N THR A 280 8.14 2.26 0.18
CA THR A 280 8.21 1.12 1.07
C THR A 280 9.69 0.72 1.30
N THR A 281 10.59 0.96 0.34
CA THR A 281 12.05 0.79 0.46
C THR A 281 12.65 1.76 1.45
N LEU A 282 12.23 3.03 1.36
CA LEU A 282 12.71 4.10 2.20
C LEU A 282 12.21 3.94 3.64
N LEU A 283 10.91 3.67 3.81
CA LEU A 283 10.31 3.37 5.10
C LEU A 283 10.95 2.15 5.76
N ASP A 284 11.38 1.14 4.97
CA ASP A 284 12.00 -0.05 5.54
C ASP A 284 13.44 0.14 6.05
N LYS A 285 14.11 1.23 5.67
CA LYS A 285 15.50 1.47 6.06
C LYS A 285 15.67 1.57 7.59
N PRO A 286 16.86 1.24 8.10
CA PRO A 286 17.26 1.63 9.46
C PRO A 286 17.08 3.14 9.65
N GLU A 287 16.78 3.55 10.88
CA GLU A 287 16.47 4.93 11.22
C GLU A 287 17.52 5.94 10.71
N ASP A 288 18.81 5.73 10.99
CA ASP A 288 19.89 6.64 10.55
C ASP A 288 19.88 6.87 9.03
N THR A 289 19.76 5.78 8.25
CA THR A 289 19.70 5.84 6.79
C THR A 289 18.39 6.48 6.33
N ARG A 290 17.29 6.21 7.03
CA ARG A 290 15.99 6.80 6.73
C ARG A 290 16.02 8.32 6.94
N THR A 291 16.62 8.80 8.03
CA THR A 291 16.79 10.23 8.31
C THR A 291 17.63 10.91 7.23
N GLU A 292 18.74 10.30 6.82
CA GLU A 292 19.57 10.82 5.74
C GLU A 292 18.79 10.98 4.43
N MET A 293 17.93 10.00 4.11
CA MET A 293 17.19 9.98 2.85
C MET A 293 15.90 10.81 2.86
N LEU A 294 15.17 10.84 3.98
CA LEU A 294 13.85 11.49 4.09
C LEU A 294 13.92 12.85 4.80
N GLY A 295 15.09 13.27 5.27
CA GLY A 295 15.30 14.48 6.07
C GLY A 295 14.94 14.33 7.55
N TYR A 296 14.03 13.40 7.88
CA TYR A 296 13.57 13.12 9.24
C TYR A 296 13.43 11.61 9.48
N SER A 297 13.68 11.14 10.71
CA SER A 297 13.43 9.74 11.11
C SER A 297 11.97 9.46 11.40
N ASN A 298 11.29 10.44 12.00
CA ASN A 298 9.98 10.33 12.62
C ASN A 298 9.06 11.49 12.17
N PHE A 299 7.77 11.21 12.05
CA PHE A 299 6.77 12.09 11.47
C PHE A 299 5.52 12.15 12.35
N CYS A 300 4.95 13.35 12.46
CA CYS A 300 3.67 13.59 13.13
C CYS A 300 2.50 13.07 12.29
N ALA A 301 2.60 13.16 10.96
CA ALA A 301 1.59 12.62 10.06
C ALA A 301 2.24 11.97 8.83
N ILE A 302 1.68 10.86 8.37
CA ILE A 302 2.11 10.18 7.14
C ILE A 302 0.90 9.99 6.23
N ASP A 303 0.90 10.60 5.05
CA ASP A 303 -0.12 10.38 4.01
C ASP A 303 0.30 9.26 3.06
N THR A 304 -0.60 8.30 2.88
CA THR A 304 -0.41 7.13 2.03
C THR A 304 -1.53 6.96 0.99
N SER A 305 -2.37 7.98 0.76
CA SER A 305 -3.60 7.83 -0.03
C SER A 305 -3.40 7.29 -1.43
N ASN A 306 -2.34 7.70 -2.10
CA ASN A 306 -2.07 7.26 -3.47
C ASN A 306 -1.53 5.82 -3.51
N LEU A 307 -1.27 5.19 -2.37
CA LEU A 307 -0.58 3.90 -2.28
C LEU A 307 -1.41 2.77 -1.70
N MET A 308 -2.47 3.05 -0.92
CA MET A 308 -3.18 2.00 -0.18
C MET A 308 -3.75 0.90 -1.06
N ASP A 309 -4.40 1.25 -2.18
CA ASP A 309 -4.95 0.27 -3.13
C ASP A 309 -3.87 -0.60 -3.81
N TYR A 310 -2.61 -0.14 -3.75
CA TYR A 310 -1.47 -0.73 -4.45
C TYR A 310 -0.59 -1.56 -3.53
N VAL A 311 -0.27 -1.00 -2.37
CA VAL A 311 0.62 -1.59 -1.36
C VAL A 311 -0.18 -2.45 -0.39
N GLY A 312 -1.46 -2.14 -0.18
CA GLY A 312 -2.29 -2.70 0.86
C GLY A 312 -2.18 -1.98 2.19
N LEU A 313 -3.30 -1.93 2.89
CA LEU A 313 -3.43 -1.33 4.21
C LEU A 313 -2.34 -1.83 5.18
N TRP A 314 -2.25 -3.14 5.40
CA TRP A 314 -1.36 -3.69 6.43
C TRP A 314 0.12 -3.42 6.18
N ASN A 315 0.58 -3.51 4.93
CA ASN A 315 1.97 -3.19 4.62
C ASN A 315 2.28 -1.72 4.90
N LEU A 316 1.35 -0.82 4.57
CA LEU A 316 1.51 0.60 4.89
C LEU A 316 1.50 0.85 6.38
N LEU A 317 0.55 0.29 7.14
CA LEU A 317 0.50 0.46 8.60
C LEU A 317 1.78 -0.04 9.28
N LEU A 318 2.27 -1.23 8.88
CA LEU A 318 3.49 -1.81 9.45
C LEU A 318 4.75 -1.01 9.12
N LEU A 319 4.84 -0.48 7.90
CA LEU A 319 5.97 0.34 7.46
C LEU A 319 5.94 1.75 8.03
N CYS A 320 4.77 2.39 8.05
CA CYS A 320 4.59 3.76 8.52
C CYS A 320 4.62 3.85 10.05
N GLY A 321 4.11 2.83 10.76
CA GLY A 321 4.06 2.83 12.22
C GLY A 321 5.44 2.95 12.91
N LYS A 322 6.55 2.53 12.27
CA LYS A 322 7.93 2.78 12.80
C LYS A 322 8.48 4.17 12.53
N CYS A 323 7.78 4.93 11.71
CA CYS A 323 8.17 6.27 11.32
C CYS A 323 7.29 7.31 12.01
N LEU A 324 6.36 6.90 12.87
CA LEU A 324 5.55 7.82 13.65
C LEU A 324 6.34 8.37 14.83
N ASP A 325 6.22 9.66 15.07
CA ASP A 325 6.85 10.33 16.21
C ASP A 325 6.16 9.91 17.52
N GLU A 326 6.95 9.49 18.48
CA GLU A 326 6.45 8.94 19.75
C GLU A 326 6.07 10.01 20.78
N SER A 327 6.54 11.24 20.58
CA SER A 327 6.37 12.35 21.51
C SER A 327 5.07 13.15 21.33
N VAL A 328 4.35 12.87 20.25
CA VAL A 328 3.15 13.60 19.80
C VAL A 328 2.01 12.65 19.45
N GLU A 329 0.81 13.18 19.23
CA GLU A 329 -0.37 12.44 18.77
C GLU A 329 -0.29 12.10 17.27
N SER A 330 0.76 11.38 16.87
CA SER A 330 1.06 11.09 15.48
C SER A 330 0.10 10.09 14.83
N PHE A 331 -0.06 10.14 13.50
CA PHE A 331 -0.97 9.25 12.78
C PHE A 331 -0.54 8.92 11.34
N VAL A 332 -1.09 7.83 10.79
CA VAL A 332 -1.05 7.48 9.37
C VAL A 332 -2.41 7.73 8.75
N PHE A 333 -2.46 8.40 7.61
CA PHE A 333 -3.67 8.57 6.81
C PHE A 333 -3.65 7.62 5.62
N THR A 334 -4.76 6.92 5.40
CA THR A 334 -4.94 5.97 4.29
C THR A 334 -6.23 6.28 3.52
N GLU A 335 -6.25 6.02 2.22
CA GLU A 335 -7.42 6.21 1.35
C GLU A 335 -7.61 5.00 0.44
N GLN A 336 -8.80 4.41 0.44
CA GLN A 336 -9.17 3.34 -0.48
C GLN A 336 -10.09 3.91 -1.57
N ILE A 337 -9.72 3.74 -2.84
CA ILE A 337 -10.45 4.27 -4.01
C ILE A 337 -10.93 3.12 -4.93
N MET A 338 -10.12 2.08 -5.08
CA MET A 338 -10.39 0.98 -6.01
C MET A 338 -11.34 -0.09 -5.46
N GLY A 339 -11.68 -0.03 -4.16
CA GLY A 339 -12.59 -0.97 -3.50
C GLY A 339 -14.08 -0.71 -3.77
N VAL A 340 -14.94 -1.61 -3.27
CA VAL A 340 -16.39 -1.38 -3.22
C VAL A 340 -16.82 -0.71 -1.90
N ALA A 341 -15.86 -0.49 -1.00
CA ALA A 341 -16.06 0.09 0.30
C ALA A 341 -16.55 1.54 0.21
N ASN A 342 -17.52 1.85 1.07
CA ASN A 342 -18.11 3.18 1.24
C ASN A 342 -17.98 3.70 2.68
N ASN A 343 -17.38 2.91 3.57
CA ASN A 343 -17.07 3.25 4.95
C ASN A 343 -15.92 2.37 5.45
N THR A 344 -15.41 2.71 6.62
CA THR A 344 -14.26 2.01 7.21
C THR A 344 -14.55 0.55 7.54
N GLU A 345 -15.77 0.17 7.92
CA GLU A 345 -16.10 -1.24 8.15
C GLU A 345 -16.00 -2.06 6.87
N ASN A 346 -16.56 -1.57 5.78
CA ASN A 346 -16.49 -2.23 4.49
C ASN A 346 -15.05 -2.33 3.98
N MET A 347 -14.23 -1.29 4.21
CA MET A 347 -12.79 -1.34 3.91
C MET A 347 -12.08 -2.45 4.71
N LEU A 348 -12.42 -2.63 5.98
CA LEU A 348 -11.84 -3.69 6.82
C LEU A 348 -12.42 -5.09 6.52
N LEU A 349 -13.62 -5.18 5.95
CA LEU A 349 -14.18 -6.41 5.39
C LEU A 349 -13.48 -6.78 4.08
N GLU A 350 -13.05 -5.81 3.27
CA GLU A 350 -12.29 -6.05 2.04
C GLU A 350 -10.81 -6.35 2.29
N THR A 351 -10.29 -5.98 3.45
CA THR A 351 -8.89 -6.20 3.80
C THR A 351 -8.76 -7.41 4.73
N ILE A 352 -7.95 -8.40 4.33
CA ILE A 352 -7.50 -9.52 5.19
C ILE A 352 -7.19 -8.99 6.60
N PRO A 353 -7.75 -9.55 7.70
CA PRO A 353 -8.43 -10.83 7.81
C PRO A 353 -9.93 -10.85 7.41
N HIS A 354 -10.46 -9.80 6.79
CA HIS A 354 -11.88 -9.67 6.42
C HIS A 354 -12.84 -9.63 7.62
N GLN A 355 -12.34 -9.16 8.76
CA GLN A 355 -13.10 -9.05 10.00
C GLN A 355 -12.74 -7.73 10.69
N PRO A 356 -13.61 -6.71 10.66
CA PRO A 356 -13.27 -5.38 11.15
C PRO A 356 -12.79 -5.33 12.59
N ASP A 357 -13.44 -6.06 13.49
CA ASP A 357 -13.05 -6.11 14.90
C ASP A 357 -11.66 -6.72 15.09
N VAL A 358 -11.32 -7.75 14.30
CA VAL A 358 -9.98 -8.34 14.30
C VAL A 358 -8.96 -7.35 13.76
N SER A 359 -9.29 -6.65 12.68
CA SER A 359 -8.43 -5.61 12.11
C SER A 359 -8.14 -4.48 13.10
N ARG A 360 -9.14 -4.03 13.87
CA ARG A 360 -8.93 -3.05 14.95
C ARG A 360 -8.01 -3.58 16.05
N CYS A 361 -8.24 -4.81 16.50
CA CYS A 361 -7.38 -5.45 17.50
C CYS A 361 -5.93 -5.56 16.98
N PHE A 362 -5.77 -5.98 15.72
CA PHE A 362 -4.47 -6.12 15.08
C PHE A 362 -3.75 -4.78 14.94
N ALA A 363 -4.45 -3.71 14.58
CA ALA A 363 -3.89 -2.37 14.58
C ALA A 363 -3.37 -2.02 15.98
N LYS A 364 -4.18 -2.26 17.03
CA LYS A 364 -3.78 -1.99 18.42
C LYS A 364 -2.54 -2.77 18.84
N TYR A 365 -2.44 -4.04 18.42
CA TYR A 365 -1.27 -4.88 18.69
C TYR A 365 0.03 -4.35 18.08
N ILE A 366 -0.04 -3.65 16.95
CA ILE A 366 1.12 -3.06 16.29
C ILE A 366 1.34 -1.59 16.65
N GLY A 367 0.64 -1.09 17.68
CA GLY A 367 0.78 0.27 18.18
C GLY A 367 0.05 1.33 17.36
N LEU A 368 -1.07 0.96 16.74
CA LEU A 368 -1.94 1.86 16.00
C LEU A 368 -3.40 1.70 16.44
N GLU A 369 -4.19 2.75 16.37
CA GLU A 369 -5.62 2.69 16.63
C GLU A 369 -6.36 3.44 15.52
N LEU A 370 -7.46 2.86 15.06
CA LEU A 370 -8.33 3.52 14.10
C LEU A 370 -9.09 4.65 14.79
N GLU A 371 -8.83 5.88 14.38
CA GLU A 371 -9.48 7.09 14.88
C GLU A 371 -10.78 7.37 14.13
N GLU A 372 -11.77 7.94 14.82
CA GLU A 372 -12.96 8.46 14.16
C GLU A 372 -12.57 9.58 13.19
N MET A 373 -12.97 9.46 11.92
CA MET A 373 -12.60 10.44 10.90
C MET A 373 -13.21 11.82 11.21
N PRO A 374 -12.39 12.89 11.27
CA PRO A 374 -12.90 14.25 11.40
C PRO A 374 -13.91 14.59 10.30
N VAL A 375 -14.94 15.36 10.63
CA VAL A 375 -16.02 15.70 9.69
C VAL A 375 -15.49 16.33 8.40
N ALA A 376 -14.46 17.17 8.50
CA ALA A 376 -13.83 17.83 7.35
C ALA A 376 -13.12 16.86 6.38
N LEU A 377 -12.82 15.64 6.83
CA LEU A 377 -12.20 14.57 6.04
C LEU A 377 -13.17 13.43 5.75
N ARG A 378 -14.45 13.54 6.08
CA ARG A 378 -15.42 12.54 5.67
C ARG A 378 -15.70 12.70 4.19
N THR A 379 -15.69 11.58 3.47
CA THR A 379 -16.08 11.54 2.07
C THR A 379 -17.57 11.76 1.93
N HIS A 380 -18.00 12.30 0.79
CA HIS A 380 -19.43 12.44 0.55
C HIS A 380 -20.06 11.04 0.44
N LYS A 381 -21.30 10.83 0.90
CA LYS A 381 -21.95 9.50 0.92
C LYS A 381 -22.03 8.81 -0.45
N ASN A 382 -21.94 9.59 -1.53
CA ASN A 382 -21.99 9.09 -2.92
C ASN A 382 -20.59 8.81 -3.49
N GLU A 383 -19.52 9.21 -2.80
CA GLU A 383 -18.16 8.89 -3.21
C GLU A 383 -17.80 7.49 -2.73
N LYS A 384 -17.36 6.64 -3.67
CA LYS A 384 -16.75 5.34 -3.36
C LYS A 384 -15.29 5.56 -2.95
N VAL A 385 -15.10 6.29 -1.85
CA VAL A 385 -13.79 6.55 -1.24
C VAL A 385 -13.93 6.38 0.24
N VAL A 386 -12.98 5.68 0.85
CA VAL A 386 -12.91 5.52 2.29
C VAL A 386 -11.63 6.14 2.80
N HIS A 387 -11.76 7.14 3.66
CA HIS A 387 -10.64 7.67 4.43
C HIS A 387 -10.54 6.92 5.77
N ALA A 388 -9.32 6.65 6.20
CA ALA A 388 -9.05 6.15 7.55
C ALA A 388 -7.80 6.83 8.13
N ARG A 389 -7.86 7.14 9.43
CA ARG A 389 -6.77 7.75 10.19
C ARG A 389 -6.37 6.78 11.30
N TRP A 390 -5.10 6.41 11.32
CA TRP A 390 -4.53 5.40 12.19
C TRP A 390 -3.57 6.09 13.14
N ARG A 391 -4.06 6.43 14.31
CA ARG A 391 -3.32 7.15 15.33
C ARG A 391 -2.34 6.22 16.03
N ARG A 392 -1.19 6.74 16.45
CA ARG A 392 -0.26 6.00 17.29
C ARG A 392 -0.95 5.61 18.59
N HIS A 393 -0.82 4.34 18.94
CA HIS A 393 -1.34 3.74 20.16
C HIS A 393 -0.20 3.05 20.92
N VAL A 394 -0.23 3.13 22.25
CA VAL A 394 0.70 2.36 23.09
C VAL A 394 -0.04 1.09 23.52
N PRO A 395 0.35 -0.10 23.02
CA PRO A 395 -0.37 -1.33 23.35
C PRO A 395 -0.40 -1.56 24.87
N THR A 396 -1.60 -1.72 25.41
CA THR A 396 -1.89 -2.01 26.81
C THR A 396 -2.26 -3.48 26.98
N LYS A 397 -2.34 -3.98 28.22
CA LYS A 397 -2.87 -5.34 28.46
C LYS A 397 -4.33 -5.49 28.05
N ALA A 398 -5.13 -4.42 28.19
CA ALA A 398 -6.55 -4.43 27.88
C ALA A 398 -6.80 -4.63 26.38
N ASP A 399 -5.90 -4.16 25.52
CA ASP A 399 -6.03 -4.37 24.06
C ASP A 399 -5.96 -5.85 23.67
N PHE A 400 -5.33 -6.68 24.51
CA PHE A 400 -5.30 -8.12 24.34
C PHE A 400 -6.47 -8.80 25.07
N SER A 401 -7.14 -8.12 25.99
CA SER A 401 -8.28 -8.67 26.71
C SER A 401 -9.56 -8.64 25.87
N LEU A 402 -10.46 -9.60 26.10
CA LEU A 402 -11.77 -9.67 25.45
C LEU A 402 -12.78 -8.65 26.01
N GLU A 403 -12.37 -7.68 26.84
CA GLU A 403 -13.31 -6.78 27.54
C GLU A 403 -14.26 -6.05 26.58
N ASP A 404 -13.87 -5.76 25.34
CA ASP A 404 -14.77 -5.13 24.36
C ASP A 404 -15.95 -6.04 23.95
N HIS A 405 -15.77 -7.36 24.01
CA HIS A 405 -16.85 -8.35 23.78
C HIS A 405 -17.84 -8.44 24.93
N SER A 406 -17.43 -8.04 26.15
CA SER A 406 -18.33 -8.00 27.30
C SER A 406 -19.51 -7.04 27.08
N ASN A 407 -19.33 -6.02 26.24
CA ASN A 407 -20.38 -5.08 25.84
C ASN A 407 -21.33 -5.65 24.77
N ARG A 408 -20.83 -6.54 23.88
CA ARG A 408 -21.65 -7.24 22.88
C ARG A 408 -22.45 -8.40 23.48
N LYS A 409 -21.96 -9.05 24.54
CA LYS A 409 -22.64 -10.19 25.17
C LYS A 409 -24.10 -9.86 25.58
N PRO A 410 -24.41 -8.72 26.23
CA PRO A 410 -25.78 -8.29 26.48
C PRO A 410 -26.65 -8.15 25.21
N GLU A 411 -26.10 -7.61 24.12
CA GLU A 411 -26.81 -7.41 22.85
C GLU A 411 -27.16 -8.75 22.19
N LEU A 412 -26.19 -9.68 22.12
CA LEU A 412 -26.40 -11.04 21.60
C LEU A 412 -27.39 -11.83 22.45
N ILE A 413 -27.30 -11.72 23.77
CA ILE A 413 -28.28 -12.31 24.69
C ILE A 413 -29.67 -11.72 24.46
N ALA A 414 -29.78 -10.42 24.16
CA ALA A 414 -31.07 -9.78 23.85
C ALA A 414 -31.64 -10.25 22.51
N ALA A 415 -30.81 -10.44 21.49
CA ALA A 415 -31.20 -11.03 20.21
C ALA A 415 -31.71 -12.46 20.38
N LEU A 416 -30.95 -13.33 21.07
CA LEU A 416 -31.37 -14.70 21.38
C LEU A 416 -32.62 -14.75 22.26
N LYS A 417 -32.77 -13.82 23.20
CA LYS A 417 -34.00 -13.70 24.01
C LYS A 417 -35.23 -13.43 23.13
N THR A 418 -35.07 -12.62 22.09
CA THR A 418 -36.12 -12.33 21.13
C THR A 418 -36.47 -13.57 20.30
N PHE A 419 -35.45 -14.26 19.77
CA PHE A 419 -35.63 -15.48 18.97
C PHE A 419 -36.23 -16.65 19.78
N LEU A 420 -35.71 -16.92 20.99
CA LEU A 420 -36.14 -18.04 21.83
C LEU A 420 -37.48 -17.78 22.53
N GLY A 421 -37.93 -16.52 22.60
CA GLY A 421 -39.21 -16.12 23.21
C GLY A 421 -39.38 -16.64 24.64
N SER A 422 -40.45 -17.39 24.89
CA SER A 422 -40.74 -17.94 26.22
C SER A 422 -39.69 -18.95 26.71
N ARG A 423 -38.92 -19.54 25.81
CA ARG A 423 -37.91 -20.58 26.11
C ARG A 423 -36.59 -19.99 26.59
N TYR A 424 -36.37 -18.70 26.42
CA TYR A 424 -35.18 -18.03 26.94
C TYR A 424 -34.93 -18.32 28.42
N LYS A 425 -35.99 -18.42 29.23
CA LYS A 425 -35.86 -18.71 30.67
C LYS A 425 -35.20 -20.05 30.98
N SER A 426 -35.31 -21.07 30.11
CA SER A 426 -34.71 -22.39 30.35
C SER A 426 -33.22 -22.45 30.03
N VAL A 427 -32.68 -21.45 29.33
CA VAL A 427 -31.26 -21.35 28.96
C VAL A 427 -30.59 -20.08 29.47
N GLN A 428 -31.29 -19.25 30.23
CA GLN A 428 -30.78 -17.96 30.68
C GLN A 428 -29.50 -18.07 31.52
N SER A 429 -29.37 -19.10 32.35
CA SER A 429 -28.14 -19.37 33.10
C SER A 429 -27.02 -19.81 32.17
N ALA A 430 -27.28 -20.79 31.29
CA ALA A 430 -26.34 -21.28 30.29
C ALA A 430 -25.78 -20.16 29.40
N LEU A 431 -26.62 -19.25 28.92
CA LEU A 431 -26.22 -18.09 28.10
C LEU A 431 -25.24 -17.14 28.80
N LYS A 432 -25.23 -17.09 30.14
CA LYS A 432 -24.25 -16.29 30.89
C LYS A 432 -22.86 -16.92 30.88
N ASP A 433 -22.82 -18.25 30.77
CA ASP A 433 -21.60 -19.06 30.87
C ASP A 433 -20.99 -19.36 29.49
N LEU A 434 -21.74 -19.12 28.41
CA LEU A 434 -21.29 -19.33 27.03
C LEU A 434 -20.34 -18.25 26.50
N TRP A 435 -19.48 -18.65 25.58
CA TRP A 435 -18.50 -17.80 24.90
C TRP A 435 -19.20 -16.81 23.95
N VAL A 436 -18.64 -15.62 23.77
CA VAL A 436 -19.26 -14.59 22.90
C VAL A 436 -19.30 -15.04 21.45
N HIS A 437 -18.27 -15.75 20.99
CA HIS A 437 -18.24 -16.34 19.65
C HIS A 437 -19.37 -17.36 19.45
N ASP A 438 -19.64 -18.21 20.45
CA ASP A 438 -20.72 -19.19 20.37
C ASP A 438 -22.07 -18.48 20.31
N LEU A 439 -22.27 -17.45 21.14
CA LEU A 439 -23.47 -16.60 21.09
C LEU A 439 -23.65 -15.94 19.71
N ASP A 440 -22.58 -15.42 19.11
CA ASP A 440 -22.60 -14.80 17.77
C ASP A 440 -22.95 -15.84 16.69
N SER A 441 -22.37 -17.04 16.77
CA SER A 441 -22.69 -18.16 15.88
C SER A 441 -24.14 -18.62 16.01
N PHE A 442 -24.69 -18.66 17.23
CA PHE A 442 -26.10 -18.97 17.47
C PHE A 442 -27.03 -17.88 16.95
N VAL A 443 -26.69 -16.60 17.13
CA VAL A 443 -27.47 -15.49 16.56
C VAL A 443 -27.45 -15.57 15.03
N ALA A 444 -26.28 -15.76 14.41
CA ALA A 444 -26.17 -15.92 12.97
C ALA A 444 -26.97 -17.13 12.45
N SER A 445 -26.94 -18.24 13.19
CA SER A 445 -27.73 -19.44 12.84
C SER A 445 -29.23 -19.18 12.97
N ALA A 446 -29.66 -18.49 14.03
CA ALA A 446 -31.05 -18.08 14.23
C ALA A 446 -31.56 -17.14 13.13
N ASP A 447 -30.71 -16.23 12.67
CA ASP A 447 -31.03 -15.26 11.61
C ASP A 447 -30.93 -15.86 10.20
N SER A 448 -30.24 -16.99 10.02
CA SER A 448 -30.05 -17.64 8.71
C SER A 448 -31.35 -18.13 8.06
N GLY A 449 -32.42 -18.32 8.86
CA GLY A 449 -33.69 -18.87 8.38
C GLY A 449 -33.65 -20.35 8.03
N ASP A 450 -32.60 -21.08 8.42
CA ASP A 450 -32.51 -22.52 8.24
C ASP A 450 -33.61 -23.24 9.06
N PRO A 451 -34.51 -24.01 8.42
CA PRO A 451 -35.60 -24.70 9.10
C PRO A 451 -35.14 -25.79 10.09
N SER A 452 -33.87 -26.22 10.01
CA SER A 452 -33.27 -27.14 10.99
C SER A 452 -32.86 -26.45 12.30
N VAL A 453 -32.70 -25.12 12.28
CA VAL A 453 -32.38 -24.30 13.45
C VAL A 453 -33.68 -23.89 14.13
N THR A 454 -34.21 -24.82 14.92
CA THR A 454 -35.40 -24.59 15.76
C THR A 454 -34.98 -24.02 17.11
N PRO A 455 -35.86 -23.29 17.83
CA PRO A 455 -35.53 -22.86 19.17
C PRO A 455 -35.31 -24.05 20.14
N GLU A 456 -35.85 -25.24 19.87
CA GLU A 456 -35.55 -26.48 20.61
C GLU A 456 -34.13 -26.98 20.38
N SER A 457 -33.73 -27.17 19.11
CA SER A 457 -32.38 -27.66 18.79
C SER A 457 -31.30 -26.69 19.29
N MET A 458 -31.59 -25.39 19.29
CA MET A 458 -30.68 -24.40 19.84
C MET A 458 -30.62 -24.43 21.38
N VAL A 459 -31.74 -24.68 22.06
CA VAL A 459 -31.73 -24.86 23.53
C VAL A 459 -30.88 -26.06 23.94
N ASP A 460 -30.98 -27.18 23.23
CA ASP A 460 -30.20 -28.38 23.52
C ASP A 460 -28.70 -28.14 23.33
N ALA A 461 -28.30 -27.47 22.23
CA ALA A 461 -26.91 -27.12 21.95
C ALA A 461 -26.33 -26.14 22.99
N LEU A 462 -27.11 -25.14 23.41
CA LEU A 462 -26.69 -24.17 24.45
C LEU A 462 -26.48 -24.85 25.81
N GLN A 463 -27.32 -25.83 26.15
CA GLN A 463 -27.21 -26.58 27.40
C GLN A 463 -25.98 -27.49 27.40
N GLU A 464 -25.69 -28.15 26.28
CA GLU A 464 -24.50 -29.00 26.12
C GLU A 464 -23.20 -28.21 26.32
N LEU A 465 -23.09 -27.03 25.69
CA LEU A 465 -21.91 -26.17 25.78
C LEU A 465 -21.69 -25.57 27.19
N SER A 466 -22.78 -25.26 27.92
CA SER A 466 -22.70 -24.68 29.27
C SER A 466 -22.13 -25.61 30.34
N SER A 467 -21.97 -26.90 30.04
CA SER A 467 -21.40 -27.87 30.97
C SER A 467 -19.86 -27.81 31.06
N SER A 468 -19.19 -27.02 30.22
CA SER A 468 -17.74 -26.82 30.27
C SER A 468 -17.37 -25.66 31.19
N GLU A 469 -16.47 -25.88 32.17
CA GLU A 469 -15.92 -24.79 32.97
C GLU A 469 -15.12 -23.84 32.05
N CYS A 470 -15.69 -22.65 31.80
CA CYS A 470 -15.09 -21.63 30.97
C CYS A 470 -13.99 -20.88 31.74
N ASP A 471 -12.74 -21.15 31.40
CA ASP A 471 -11.60 -20.34 31.82
C ASP A 471 -11.44 -19.16 30.84
N GLN A 472 -11.81 -17.96 31.29
CA GLN A 472 -11.80 -16.75 30.47
C GLN A 472 -10.43 -16.52 29.82
N GLU A 473 -9.31 -16.80 30.51
CA GLU A 473 -7.96 -16.63 29.96
C GLU A 473 -7.72 -17.55 28.75
N LYS A 474 -8.24 -18.79 28.81
CA LYS A 474 -8.19 -19.73 27.68
C LYS A 474 -9.08 -19.30 26.53
N GLU A 475 -10.22 -18.67 26.79
CA GLU A 475 -11.10 -18.11 25.75
C GLU A 475 -10.37 -16.98 24.99
N GLU A 476 -9.72 -16.06 25.73
CA GLU A 476 -8.96 -14.98 25.09
C GLU A 476 -7.79 -15.51 24.26
N GLU A 477 -7.08 -16.51 24.78
CA GLU A 477 -6.00 -17.17 24.06
C GLU A 477 -6.54 -17.87 22.81
N ALA A 478 -7.60 -18.67 22.93
CA ALA A 478 -8.19 -19.38 21.80
C ALA A 478 -8.69 -18.41 20.72
N LEU A 479 -9.38 -17.32 21.08
CA LEU A 479 -9.85 -16.34 20.10
C LEU A 479 -8.69 -15.63 19.41
N PHE A 480 -7.68 -15.20 20.18
CA PHE A 480 -6.47 -14.61 19.62
C PHE A 480 -5.79 -15.55 18.62
N LEU A 481 -5.64 -16.82 19.00
CA LEU A 481 -5.08 -17.87 18.17
C LEU A 481 -5.89 -18.04 16.89
N THR A 482 -7.21 -18.22 16.98
CA THR A 482 -8.12 -18.37 15.84
C THR A 482 -7.97 -17.20 14.86
N ARG A 483 -7.99 -15.96 15.37
CA ARG A 483 -7.82 -14.75 14.54
C ARG A 483 -6.47 -14.71 13.81
N VAL A 484 -5.39 -15.08 14.51
CA VAL A 484 -4.05 -15.22 13.92
C VAL A 484 -4.03 -16.32 12.85
N PHE A 485 -4.64 -17.46 13.12
CA PHE A 485 -4.70 -18.58 12.20
C PHE A 485 -5.50 -18.22 10.95
N ASP A 486 -6.61 -17.51 11.07
CA ASP A 486 -7.38 -17.02 9.94
C ASP A 486 -6.59 -16.04 9.08
N PHE A 487 -5.94 -15.06 9.71
CA PHE A 487 -5.07 -14.12 9.02
C PHE A 487 -3.97 -14.84 8.22
N MET A 488 -3.33 -15.81 8.87
CA MET A 488 -2.28 -16.61 8.26
C MET A 488 -2.80 -17.53 7.16
N ARG A 489 -3.95 -18.17 7.34
CA ARG A 489 -4.59 -19.05 6.35
C ARG A 489 -4.85 -18.30 5.05
N GLN A 490 -5.40 -17.09 5.15
CA GLN A 490 -5.66 -16.22 3.99
C GLN A 490 -4.36 -15.82 3.29
N ILE A 491 -3.29 -15.55 4.04
CA ILE A 491 -1.97 -15.24 3.46
C ILE A 491 -1.32 -16.46 2.80
N LEU A 492 -1.47 -17.66 3.37
CA LEU A 492 -0.83 -18.89 2.90
C LEU A 492 -1.58 -19.55 1.74
N ILE A 493 -2.87 -19.25 1.53
CA ILE A 493 -3.67 -19.79 0.43
C ILE A 493 -4.23 -18.60 -0.38
N PRO A 494 -3.43 -18.00 -1.27
CA PRO A 494 -3.91 -16.92 -2.10
C PRO A 494 -4.89 -17.52 -3.12
N GLN A 495 -6.06 -16.91 -3.28
CA GLN A 495 -7.04 -17.39 -4.26
C GLN A 495 -6.55 -17.10 -5.67
N SER A 496 -6.80 -18.00 -6.62
CA SER A 496 -6.51 -17.74 -8.03
C SER A 496 -7.53 -16.78 -8.64
N LEU A 497 -7.09 -15.87 -9.52
CA LEU A 497 -7.99 -15.09 -10.37
C LEU A 497 -8.72 -16.02 -11.34
N SER A 498 -10.06 -15.98 -11.39
CA SER A 498 -10.83 -16.78 -12.36
C SER A 498 -10.57 -16.32 -13.81
N PRO A 499 -10.89 -17.13 -14.83
CA PRO A 499 -10.78 -16.73 -16.22
C PRO A 499 -11.52 -15.42 -16.52
N GLU A 500 -12.73 -15.25 -15.99
CA GLU A 500 -13.53 -14.03 -16.15
C GLU A 500 -12.83 -12.80 -15.55
N MET A 501 -12.18 -12.94 -14.38
CA MET A 501 -11.42 -11.87 -13.76
C MET A 501 -10.16 -11.51 -14.56
N ILE A 502 -9.52 -12.50 -15.20
CA ILE A 502 -8.33 -12.29 -16.04
C ILE A 502 -8.70 -11.54 -17.33
N GLU A 503 -9.88 -11.84 -17.89
CA GLU A 503 -10.40 -11.19 -19.10
C GLU A 503 -10.94 -9.78 -18.82
N ASP A 504 -11.52 -9.56 -17.63
CA ASP A 504 -12.07 -8.26 -17.22
C ASP A 504 -11.66 -7.89 -15.79
N VAL A 505 -10.77 -6.90 -15.66
CA VAL A 505 -10.32 -6.33 -14.39
C VAL A 505 -11.48 -5.87 -13.49
N HIS A 506 -12.60 -5.43 -14.09
CA HIS A 506 -13.78 -4.98 -13.34
C HIS A 506 -14.50 -6.13 -12.66
N LYS A 507 -14.45 -7.35 -13.23
CA LYS A 507 -15.04 -8.54 -12.62
C LYS A 507 -14.34 -8.90 -11.32
N ALA A 508 -13.03 -8.70 -11.23
CA ALA A 508 -12.30 -8.95 -10.00
C ALA A 508 -12.75 -8.00 -8.87
N VAL A 509 -13.10 -6.75 -9.19
CA VAL A 509 -13.68 -5.79 -8.23
C VAL A 509 -15.14 -6.16 -7.89
N GLU A 510 -15.95 -6.48 -8.90
CA GLU A 510 -17.36 -6.89 -8.74
C GLU A 510 -17.50 -8.11 -7.83
N LEU A 511 -16.63 -9.09 -8.03
CA LEU A 511 -16.59 -10.34 -7.26
C LEU A 511 -15.82 -10.20 -5.94
N SER A 512 -15.41 -8.97 -5.57
CA SER A 512 -14.67 -8.69 -4.33
C SER A 512 -13.44 -9.58 -4.15
N TYR A 513 -12.71 -9.84 -5.25
CA TYR A 513 -11.52 -10.68 -5.22
C TYR A 513 -10.53 -10.10 -4.20
N PRO A 514 -10.16 -10.87 -3.15
CA PRO A 514 -9.25 -10.41 -2.12
C PRO A 514 -7.85 -10.40 -2.72
N PHE A 515 -7.51 -9.32 -3.43
CA PHE A 515 -6.21 -9.16 -4.04
C PHE A 515 -5.15 -9.38 -2.96
N PRO A 516 -4.11 -10.20 -3.22
CA PRO A 516 -3.07 -10.50 -2.24
C PRO A 516 -2.16 -9.29 -2.05
N THR A 517 -2.69 -8.24 -1.42
CA THR A 517 -1.91 -7.15 -0.86
C THR A 517 -1.09 -7.65 0.32
N SER A 518 -1.59 -8.66 1.04
CA SER A 518 -0.88 -9.27 2.16
C SER A 518 -0.10 -10.51 1.71
N THR A 519 1.14 -10.63 2.16
CA THR A 519 2.06 -11.74 1.85
C THR A 519 2.56 -12.39 3.13
N ILE A 520 3.28 -13.51 3.00
CA ILE A 520 4.03 -14.11 4.11
C ILE A 520 4.88 -13.07 4.83
N GLY A 521 5.50 -12.17 4.07
CA GLY A 521 6.26 -11.09 4.68
C GLY A 521 5.38 -10.21 5.56
N THR A 522 4.18 -9.81 5.10
CA THR A 522 3.25 -8.94 5.82
C THR A 522 2.92 -9.55 7.17
N PHE A 523 2.57 -10.84 7.17
CA PHE A 523 2.34 -11.62 8.39
C PHE A 523 3.56 -11.60 9.32
N VAL A 524 4.75 -11.87 8.79
CA VAL A 524 5.97 -11.95 9.62
C VAL A 524 6.34 -10.59 10.20
N GLU A 525 6.15 -9.50 9.44
CA GLU A 525 6.37 -8.15 9.97
C GLU A 525 5.37 -7.81 11.06
N PHE A 526 4.08 -8.12 10.85
CA PHE A 526 3.05 -7.99 11.87
C PHE A 526 3.44 -8.74 13.15
N PHE A 527 3.83 -10.00 13.03
CA PHE A 527 4.30 -10.80 14.18
C PHE A 527 5.57 -10.21 14.82
N SER A 528 6.51 -9.73 14.01
CA SER A 528 7.72 -9.07 14.51
C SER A 528 7.37 -7.86 15.37
N ARG A 529 6.35 -7.07 15.00
CA ARG A 529 5.86 -5.93 15.78
C ARG A 529 5.12 -6.36 17.03
N LEU A 530 4.20 -7.31 16.91
CA LEU A 530 3.48 -7.89 18.04
C LEU A 530 4.47 -8.35 19.14
N LEU A 531 5.51 -9.09 18.73
CA LEU A 531 6.56 -9.63 19.61
C LEU A 531 7.50 -8.59 20.22
N GLN A 532 7.39 -7.30 19.88
CA GLN A 532 8.13 -6.22 20.57
C GLN A 532 7.49 -5.86 21.92
N THR A 533 6.25 -6.27 22.16
CA THR A 533 5.55 -6.05 23.44
C THR A 533 5.61 -7.28 24.33
N LYS A 534 5.59 -7.10 25.65
CA LYS A 534 5.58 -8.24 26.59
C LYS A 534 4.38 -9.16 26.37
N ALA A 535 3.18 -8.60 26.22
CA ALA A 535 1.95 -9.37 25.99
C ALA A 535 1.99 -10.12 24.64
N GLY A 536 2.52 -9.47 23.59
CA GLY A 536 2.69 -10.11 22.29
C GLY A 536 3.72 -11.22 22.29
N VAL A 537 4.79 -11.14 23.10
CA VAL A 537 5.73 -12.27 23.30
C VAL A 537 5.03 -13.49 23.87
N GLU A 538 4.24 -13.30 24.93
CA GLU A 538 3.53 -14.39 25.60
C GLU A 538 2.52 -15.05 24.64
N ARG A 539 1.62 -14.27 24.02
CA ARG A 539 0.54 -14.79 23.17
C ARG A 539 0.98 -15.11 21.74
N GLY A 540 1.69 -14.20 21.09
CA GLY A 540 2.18 -14.39 19.72
C GLY A 540 3.25 -15.49 19.61
N GLY A 541 4.08 -15.64 20.65
CA GLY A 541 5.05 -16.73 20.74
C GLY A 541 4.38 -18.10 20.84
N ALA A 542 3.34 -18.22 21.68
CA ALA A 542 2.51 -19.41 21.77
C ALA A 542 1.83 -19.72 20.44
N ALA A 543 1.26 -18.71 19.77
CA ALA A 543 0.60 -18.87 18.47
C ALA A 543 1.51 -19.47 17.40
N LEU A 544 2.71 -18.89 17.20
CA LEU A 544 3.66 -19.43 16.24
C LEU A 544 4.13 -20.82 16.63
N LYS A 545 4.45 -21.05 17.92
CA LYS A 545 4.85 -22.36 18.41
C LYS A 545 3.79 -23.42 18.12
N ASN A 546 2.53 -23.11 18.41
CA ASN A 546 1.39 -23.98 18.17
C ASN A 546 1.22 -24.23 16.68
N PHE A 547 1.25 -23.19 15.83
CA PHE A 547 1.14 -23.35 14.39
C PHE A 547 2.21 -24.29 13.80
N PHE A 548 3.48 -24.12 14.16
CA PHE A 548 4.54 -24.97 13.62
C PHE A 548 4.60 -26.36 14.26
N ALA A 549 3.96 -26.56 15.42
CA ALA A 549 3.83 -27.85 16.08
C ALA A 549 2.57 -28.61 15.63
N ASP A 550 1.55 -27.89 15.16
CA ASP A 550 0.26 -28.47 14.79
C ASP A 550 0.41 -29.35 13.56
N LYS A 551 0.11 -30.63 13.77
CA LYS A 551 0.15 -31.63 12.70
C LYS A 551 -1.04 -31.51 11.76
N SER A 552 -2.16 -30.94 12.19
CA SER A 552 -3.36 -30.72 11.37
C SER A 552 -3.08 -29.77 10.21
N MET A 553 -2.13 -28.83 10.39
CA MET A 553 -1.64 -27.99 9.29
C MET A 553 -1.00 -28.82 8.17
N ASN A 554 -0.58 -30.07 8.46
CA ASN A 554 -0.12 -30.98 7.42
C ASN A 554 -1.25 -31.52 6.55
N ASP A 555 -2.50 -31.45 7.01
CA ASP A 555 -3.67 -31.92 6.26
C ASP A 555 -4.08 -30.91 5.16
N PHE A 556 -3.46 -29.73 5.13
CA PHE A 556 -3.63 -28.70 4.11
C PHE A 556 -2.37 -28.54 3.26
N PRO A 557 -2.23 -29.25 2.12
CA PRO A 557 -0.98 -29.31 1.39
C PRO A 557 -0.51 -27.96 0.84
N ARG A 558 -1.45 -27.09 0.45
CA ARG A 558 -1.18 -25.70 0.03
C ARG A 558 -0.44 -24.91 1.11
N ILE A 559 -0.87 -25.05 2.37
CA ILE A 559 -0.23 -24.40 3.52
C ILE A 559 1.18 -24.99 3.74
N ARG A 560 1.32 -26.31 3.69
CA ARG A 560 2.64 -26.97 3.82
C ARG A 560 3.65 -26.46 2.79
N ASN A 561 3.22 -26.24 1.54
CA ASN A 561 4.07 -25.79 0.44
C ASN A 561 4.58 -24.36 0.62
N ARG A 562 3.97 -23.57 1.51
CA ARG A 562 4.39 -22.19 1.84
C ARG A 562 4.98 -22.03 3.24
N THR A 563 4.78 -23.03 4.10
CA THR A 563 5.30 -23.04 5.47
C THR A 563 6.82 -22.89 5.51
N PHE A 564 7.55 -23.41 4.51
CA PHE A 564 9.00 -23.22 4.42
C PHE A 564 9.40 -21.75 4.18
N GLY A 565 8.71 -21.05 3.27
CA GLY A 565 8.92 -19.61 3.04
C GLY A 565 8.63 -18.79 4.29
N LEU A 566 7.53 -19.13 5.00
CA LEU A 566 7.19 -18.53 6.29
C LEU A 566 8.29 -18.76 7.34
N GLN A 567 8.82 -19.99 7.46
CA GLN A 567 9.93 -20.29 8.38
C GLN A 567 11.18 -19.47 8.07
N ILE A 568 11.54 -19.34 6.79
CA ILE A 568 12.68 -18.53 6.36
C ILE A 568 12.48 -17.07 6.77
N GLN A 569 11.30 -16.50 6.50
CA GLN A 569 11.00 -15.11 6.84
C GLN A 569 10.98 -14.89 8.36
N CYS A 570 10.38 -15.79 9.13
CA CYS A 570 10.45 -15.74 10.60
C CYS A 570 11.91 -15.73 11.08
N SER A 571 12.77 -16.64 10.58
CA SER A 571 14.20 -16.66 10.91
C SER A 571 14.92 -15.34 10.59
N LEU A 572 14.56 -14.68 9.48
CA LEU A 572 15.20 -13.45 9.03
C LEU A 572 14.76 -12.22 9.82
N ARG A 573 13.49 -12.15 10.22
CA ARG A 573 12.92 -10.95 10.84
C ARG A 573 12.85 -11.05 12.36
N LEU A 574 12.35 -12.18 12.87
CA LEU A 574 12.25 -12.43 14.32
C LEU A 574 13.60 -12.66 14.97
N GLY A 575 14.60 -13.15 14.22
CA GLY A 575 15.97 -13.30 14.73
C GLY A 575 16.66 -11.98 15.11
N LYS A 576 16.04 -10.82 14.86
CA LYS A 576 16.49 -9.50 15.38
C LYS A 576 15.85 -9.13 16.72
N VAL A 577 14.74 -9.78 17.07
CA VAL A 577 14.05 -9.53 18.33
C VAL A 577 14.77 -10.36 19.39
N GLU A 578 15.53 -9.71 20.27
CA GLU A 578 16.16 -10.35 21.44
C GLU A 578 15.06 -10.76 22.43
N CYS A 579 14.36 -11.84 22.09
CA CYS A 579 13.34 -12.39 22.96
C CYS A 579 14.03 -13.42 23.87
N GLU A 580 14.55 -12.98 25.02
CA GLU A 580 15.28 -13.81 26.00
C GLU A 580 14.48 -15.03 26.51
N ARG A 581 13.20 -15.17 26.17
CA ARG A 581 12.30 -16.23 26.67
C ARG A 581 11.50 -16.99 25.62
N ALA A 582 11.50 -16.58 24.35
CA ALA A 582 10.76 -17.32 23.33
C ALA A 582 11.55 -18.58 22.94
N SER A 583 11.16 -19.73 23.46
CA SER A 583 11.66 -21.07 23.08
C SER A 583 11.32 -21.46 21.63
N PHE A 584 10.99 -20.50 20.76
CA PHE A 584 10.62 -20.72 19.38
C PHE A 584 11.89 -20.94 18.55
N GLN A 585 12.32 -22.20 18.45
CA GLN A 585 13.40 -22.58 17.55
C GLN A 585 12.90 -22.46 16.12
N THR A 586 13.14 -21.31 15.48
CA THR A 586 13.10 -21.25 14.02
C THR A 586 14.05 -22.31 13.49
N ARG A 587 13.58 -23.18 12.57
CA ARG A 587 14.39 -24.31 12.05
C ARG A 587 15.73 -23.88 11.44
N PHE A 588 15.85 -22.62 11.03
CA PHE A 588 17.06 -22.05 10.46
C PHE A 588 17.61 -20.93 11.36
N LYS A 589 18.90 -20.99 11.67
CA LYS A 589 19.60 -19.83 12.22
C LYS A 589 19.72 -18.78 11.11
N ARG A 590 19.60 -17.49 11.45
CA ARG A 590 19.80 -16.39 10.46
C ARG A 590 21.15 -16.51 9.72
N SER A 591 22.21 -16.91 10.42
CA SER A 591 23.54 -17.15 9.84
C SER A 591 23.58 -18.26 8.79
N GLN A 592 22.55 -19.11 8.77
CA GLN A 592 22.37 -20.17 7.79
C GLN A 592 21.53 -19.71 6.60
N ILE A 593 21.10 -18.45 6.48
CA ILE A 593 20.30 -17.99 5.33
C ILE A 593 21.18 -17.10 4.44
N ALA A 594 21.33 -17.45 3.17
CA ALA A 594 22.04 -16.67 2.17
C ALA A 594 21.06 -16.04 1.16
N VAL A 595 21.51 -14.93 0.58
CA VAL A 595 20.91 -14.36 -0.63
C VAL A 595 21.57 -15.00 -1.84
N PHE A 596 20.76 -15.61 -2.67
CA PHE A 596 21.14 -16.15 -3.97
C PHE A 596 20.65 -15.22 -5.07
N GLN A 597 21.40 -15.15 -6.17
CA GLN A 597 21.04 -14.36 -7.34
C GLN A 597 21.07 -15.24 -8.60
N SER A 598 20.15 -14.98 -9.52
CA SER A 598 20.18 -15.54 -10.87
C SER A 598 19.47 -14.63 -11.86
N THR A 599 19.96 -14.59 -13.09
CA THR A 599 19.25 -13.93 -14.19
C THR A 599 18.10 -14.81 -14.65
N VAL A 600 16.89 -14.27 -14.61
CA VAL A 600 15.67 -14.98 -15.03
C VAL A 600 15.53 -14.95 -16.55
N LYS A 601 15.19 -16.11 -17.12
CA LYS A 601 14.79 -16.21 -18.53
C LYS A 601 13.27 -16.32 -18.61
N PHE A 602 12.61 -15.31 -19.14
CA PHE A 602 11.16 -15.33 -19.33
C PHE A 602 10.73 -16.32 -20.42
N ILE A 603 9.53 -16.89 -20.29
CA ILE A 603 8.87 -17.60 -21.38
C ILE A 603 8.60 -16.57 -22.49
N ALA A 604 8.85 -16.96 -23.74
CA ALA A 604 8.79 -16.04 -24.87
C ALA A 604 7.44 -15.28 -24.92
N ASN A 605 7.52 -13.96 -25.17
CA ASN A 605 6.39 -13.02 -25.28
C ASN A 605 5.73 -12.56 -23.96
N GLU A 606 6.21 -12.95 -22.78
CA GLU A 606 5.73 -12.37 -21.53
C GLU A 606 6.52 -11.12 -21.13
N ASP A 607 5.95 -9.95 -21.40
CA ASP A 607 6.38 -8.72 -20.73
C ASP A 607 5.67 -8.60 -19.39
N VAL A 608 6.37 -8.98 -18.33
CA VAL A 608 5.86 -8.92 -16.95
C VAL A 608 5.86 -7.51 -16.37
N LEU A 609 6.38 -6.54 -17.11
CA LEU A 609 6.46 -5.13 -16.75
C LEU A 609 5.44 -4.30 -17.53
N LEU A 610 4.77 -4.91 -18.52
CA LEU A 610 3.67 -4.27 -19.21
C LEU A 610 2.52 -4.11 -18.21
N PRO A 611 1.99 -2.89 -18.02
CA PRO A 611 0.84 -2.67 -17.16
C PRO A 611 -0.38 -3.49 -17.59
N LYS A 612 -1.03 -4.13 -16.64
CA LYS A 612 -2.23 -4.96 -16.79
C LYS A 612 -3.42 -4.44 -15.98
N GLY A 613 -3.28 -3.30 -15.29
CA GLY A 613 -4.39 -2.65 -14.59
C GLY A 613 -4.49 -3.04 -13.11
N GLY A 614 -3.39 -2.98 -12.39
CA GLY A 614 -3.35 -3.17 -10.94
C GLY A 614 -3.64 -4.60 -10.48
N ILE A 615 -4.91 -5.05 -10.53
CA ILE A 615 -5.32 -6.36 -9.99
C ILE A 615 -4.74 -7.54 -10.80
N LEU A 616 -4.43 -7.31 -12.08
CA LEU A 616 -3.82 -8.27 -12.99
C LEU A 616 -2.28 -8.17 -13.01
N GLU A 617 -1.69 -7.26 -12.23
CA GLU A 617 -0.24 -7.19 -12.09
C GLU A 617 0.28 -8.46 -11.43
N PRO A 618 1.16 -9.23 -12.08
CA PRO A 618 1.36 -10.62 -11.66
C PRO A 618 2.02 -10.68 -10.28
N ALA A 619 1.47 -11.35 -9.28
CA ALA A 619 2.12 -11.43 -7.97
C ALA A 619 3.26 -12.47 -7.97
N LEU A 620 4.52 -12.02 -7.94
CA LEU A 620 5.65 -12.93 -8.10
C LEU A 620 5.93 -13.80 -6.87
N SER A 621 6.05 -15.09 -7.11
CA SER A 621 6.65 -16.06 -6.19
C SER A 621 7.63 -16.97 -6.94
N VAL A 622 8.42 -17.75 -6.20
CA VAL A 622 9.32 -18.76 -6.78
C VAL A 622 8.89 -20.15 -6.37
N PHE A 623 8.71 -21.04 -7.34
CA PHE A 623 8.57 -22.47 -7.10
C PHE A 623 9.94 -23.12 -7.05
N LEU A 624 10.25 -23.80 -5.95
CA LEU A 624 11.38 -24.73 -5.85
C LEU A 624 10.87 -26.13 -6.14
N VAL A 625 11.43 -26.79 -7.15
CA VAL A 625 10.90 -28.05 -7.69
C VAL A 625 11.92 -29.18 -7.55
N ARG A 626 11.51 -30.30 -6.98
CA ARG A 626 12.39 -31.45 -6.64
C ARG A 626 12.89 -32.23 -7.83
N SER A 627 12.03 -32.51 -8.81
CA SER A 627 12.36 -33.42 -9.90
C SER A 627 11.80 -32.94 -11.22
N SER A 628 12.39 -33.43 -12.30
CA SER A 628 11.91 -33.19 -13.67
C SER A 628 10.50 -33.74 -13.90
N SER A 629 10.07 -34.77 -13.16
CA SER A 629 8.69 -35.30 -13.24
C SER A 629 7.65 -34.32 -12.70
N VAL A 630 7.92 -33.71 -11.54
CA VAL A 630 7.05 -32.66 -10.96
C VAL A 630 7.06 -31.44 -11.87
N LEU A 631 8.23 -31.06 -12.38
CA LEU A 631 8.35 -29.94 -13.32
C LEU A 631 7.54 -30.16 -14.60
N LYS A 632 7.69 -31.31 -15.25
CA LYS A 632 6.94 -31.67 -16.45
C LYS A 632 5.43 -31.65 -16.20
N ARG A 633 4.98 -32.07 -15.00
CA ARG A 633 3.57 -31.98 -14.62
C ARG A 633 3.13 -30.52 -14.49
N LEU A 634 3.91 -29.65 -13.83
CA LEU A 634 3.60 -28.21 -13.76
C LEU A 634 3.50 -27.59 -15.16
N GLU A 635 4.45 -27.87 -16.05
CA GLU A 635 4.44 -27.38 -17.43
C GLU A 635 3.20 -27.86 -18.20
N GLN A 636 2.78 -29.11 -17.99
CA GLN A 636 1.56 -29.65 -18.58
C GLN A 636 0.28 -28.98 -18.08
N LEU A 637 0.27 -28.48 -16.85
CA LEU A 637 -0.89 -27.84 -16.22
C LEU A 637 -0.88 -26.31 -16.36
N ASN A 638 0.27 -25.72 -16.69
CA ASN A 638 0.46 -24.27 -16.74
C ASN A 638 -0.59 -23.58 -17.63
N GLY A 639 -1.30 -22.60 -17.06
CA GLY A 639 -2.33 -21.83 -17.74
C GLY A 639 -3.62 -22.60 -18.07
N LYS A 640 -3.79 -23.83 -17.57
CA LYS A 640 -4.99 -24.63 -17.79
C LYS A 640 -6.02 -24.45 -16.67
N TRP A 641 -7.28 -24.46 -17.09
CA TRP A 641 -8.45 -24.36 -16.25
C TRP A 641 -9.39 -25.53 -16.54
N GLU A 642 -10.12 -25.97 -15.53
CA GLU A 642 -11.19 -26.97 -15.64
C GLU A 642 -12.44 -26.45 -14.96
N ASN A 643 -13.61 -26.66 -15.57
CA ASN A 643 -14.89 -26.28 -14.96
C ASN A 643 -15.29 -27.35 -13.96
N SER A 644 -15.42 -26.98 -12.70
CA SER A 644 -16.01 -27.81 -11.64
C SER A 644 -17.45 -27.36 -11.34
N GLU A 645 -18.15 -28.10 -10.50
CA GLU A 645 -19.48 -27.69 -10.00
C GLU A 645 -19.43 -26.36 -9.22
N GLU A 646 -18.29 -26.05 -8.61
CA GLU A 646 -18.04 -24.81 -7.85
C GLU A 646 -17.49 -23.67 -8.72
N GLY A 647 -17.33 -23.90 -10.03
CA GLY A 647 -16.79 -22.94 -10.99
C GLY A 647 -15.42 -23.33 -11.56
N PRO A 648 -14.79 -22.43 -12.34
CA PRO A 648 -13.51 -22.70 -12.99
C PRO A 648 -12.38 -22.80 -11.97
N VAL A 649 -11.59 -23.86 -12.06
CA VAL A 649 -10.47 -24.12 -11.16
C VAL A 649 -9.16 -24.19 -11.92
N ASN A 650 -8.13 -23.53 -11.39
CA ASN A 650 -6.80 -23.53 -11.98
C ASN A 650 -6.10 -24.87 -11.71
N LEU A 651 -5.63 -25.56 -12.74
CA LEU A 651 -5.09 -26.91 -12.57
C LEU A 651 -3.72 -26.93 -11.86
N VAL A 652 -2.93 -25.86 -11.96
CA VAL A 652 -1.70 -25.74 -11.16
C VAL A 652 -2.06 -25.57 -9.69
N PHE A 653 -3.05 -24.73 -9.39
CA PHE A 653 -3.56 -24.54 -8.04
C PHE A 653 -4.08 -25.84 -7.40
N GLU A 654 -4.86 -26.65 -8.14
CA GLU A 654 -5.30 -27.96 -7.66
C GLU A 654 -4.15 -28.95 -7.49
N TYR A 655 -3.20 -28.96 -8.42
CA TYR A 655 -2.04 -29.82 -8.27
C TYR A 655 -1.23 -29.49 -7.00
N LEU A 656 -1.21 -28.24 -6.55
CA LEU A 656 -0.59 -27.87 -5.27
C LEU A 656 -1.32 -28.44 -4.05
N SER A 657 -2.62 -28.75 -4.16
CA SER A 657 -3.38 -29.50 -3.15
C SER A 657 -2.90 -30.93 -3.03
N ASP A 658 -2.46 -31.56 -4.11
CA ASP A 658 -2.02 -32.96 -4.08
C ASP A 658 -0.50 -33.10 -3.92
N CYS A 659 0.25 -32.03 -4.20
CA CYS A 659 1.70 -32.06 -4.18
C CYS A 659 2.23 -32.02 -2.74
N ALA A 660 3.09 -32.99 -2.41
CA ALA A 660 3.81 -32.98 -1.15
C ALA A 660 4.82 -31.82 -1.10
N ALA A 661 4.93 -31.18 0.07
CA ALA A 661 5.93 -30.15 0.38
C ALA A 661 7.38 -30.59 0.09
N SER A 662 7.69 -31.88 0.20
CA SER A 662 9.01 -32.40 -0.17
C SER A 662 9.30 -32.39 -1.66
N SER A 663 8.29 -32.19 -2.50
CA SER A 663 8.36 -32.21 -3.96
C SER A 663 8.32 -30.81 -4.56
N LEU A 664 7.60 -29.89 -3.92
CA LEU A 664 7.44 -28.50 -4.34
C LEU A 664 7.34 -27.57 -3.13
N GLN A 665 8.02 -26.42 -3.20
CA GLN A 665 7.87 -25.33 -2.24
C GLN A 665 7.64 -24.00 -2.96
N ILE A 666 6.89 -23.12 -2.33
CA ILE A 666 6.60 -21.76 -2.81
C ILE A 666 7.31 -20.78 -1.89
N ILE A 667 8.11 -19.90 -2.49
CA ILE A 667 8.94 -18.92 -1.82
C ILE A 667 8.48 -17.52 -2.25
N ASP A 668 7.96 -16.75 -1.31
CA ASP A 668 7.47 -15.38 -1.55
C ASP A 668 8.53 -14.32 -1.24
N ASN A 669 9.64 -14.74 -0.64
CA ASN A 669 10.77 -13.89 -0.32
C ASN A 669 11.79 -13.84 -1.45
N ALA A 670 11.27 -13.39 -2.58
CA ALA A 670 12.04 -13.06 -3.76
C ALA A 670 12.00 -11.54 -4.01
N SER A 671 13.11 -11.00 -4.49
CA SER A 671 13.17 -9.65 -5.04
C SER A 671 13.57 -9.74 -6.51
N PHE A 672 12.89 -8.99 -7.37
CA PHE A 672 13.14 -8.99 -8.79
C PHE A 672 13.54 -7.59 -9.27
N ASP A 673 14.72 -7.47 -9.86
CA ASP A 673 15.16 -6.26 -10.58
C ASP A 673 14.75 -6.39 -12.05
N SER A 674 13.76 -5.61 -12.42
CA SER A 674 13.19 -5.58 -13.77
C SER A 674 14.12 -5.02 -14.84
N ARG A 675 15.12 -4.22 -14.47
CA ARG A 675 16.05 -3.62 -15.43
C ARG A 675 17.11 -4.62 -15.86
N THR A 676 17.53 -5.47 -14.92
CA THR A 676 18.59 -6.46 -15.16
C THR A 676 18.06 -7.89 -15.25
N ASN A 677 16.74 -8.09 -15.11
CA ASN A 677 16.09 -9.39 -14.96
C ASN A 677 16.74 -10.27 -13.87
N GLN A 678 17.24 -9.63 -12.80
CA GLN A 678 17.92 -10.32 -11.71
C GLN A 678 16.91 -10.69 -10.64
N LEU A 679 16.78 -11.99 -10.38
CA LEU A 679 16.03 -12.52 -9.26
C LEU A 679 16.98 -12.76 -8.10
N GLN A 680 16.61 -12.26 -6.92
CA GLN A 680 17.28 -12.60 -5.67
C GLN A 680 16.32 -13.37 -4.77
N ILE A 681 16.81 -14.44 -4.15
CA ILE A 681 16.02 -15.30 -3.27
C ILE A 681 16.81 -15.56 -2.00
N GLU A 682 16.15 -15.48 -0.84
CA GLU A 682 16.74 -15.87 0.43
C GLU A 682 16.44 -17.34 0.75
N LEU A 683 17.49 -18.17 0.84
CA LEU A 683 17.37 -19.62 1.10
C LEU A 683 18.40 -20.07 2.15
N PRO A 684 18.11 -21.15 2.91
CA PRO A 684 19.07 -21.72 3.84
C PRO A 684 20.28 -22.33 3.11
N ILE A 685 21.48 -21.94 3.54
CA ILE A 685 22.80 -22.47 3.17
C ILE A 685 22.96 -23.87 3.76
N ARG A 686 22.42 -24.87 3.08
CA ARG A 686 22.90 -26.24 3.21
C ARG A 686 23.37 -26.69 1.84
N ARG A 687 24.62 -26.36 1.49
CA ARG A 687 25.23 -26.82 0.23
C ARG A 687 25.19 -28.35 0.21
N GLY A 688 24.51 -28.92 -0.78
CA GLY A 688 24.38 -30.37 -0.99
C GLY A 688 23.12 -31.02 -0.38
N ASP A 689 22.29 -30.26 0.34
CA ASP A 689 21.18 -30.81 1.13
C ASP A 689 19.80 -30.30 0.66
N THR A 690 19.75 -29.47 -0.40
CA THR A 690 18.48 -29.01 -0.96
C THR A 690 17.90 -30.13 -1.83
N PRO A 691 16.73 -30.71 -1.51
CA PRO A 691 16.12 -31.73 -2.35
C PRO A 691 15.59 -31.17 -3.67
N PHE A 692 15.67 -29.85 -3.88
CA PHE A 692 15.18 -29.15 -5.07
C PHE A 692 16.23 -29.08 -6.18
N GLN A 693 15.81 -29.41 -7.41
CA GLN A 693 16.65 -29.42 -8.60
C GLN A 693 16.46 -28.17 -9.46
N TYR A 694 15.26 -27.56 -9.41
CA TYR A 694 14.89 -26.44 -10.26
C TYR A 694 14.26 -25.31 -9.46
N PHE A 695 14.33 -24.09 -10.01
CA PHE A 695 13.49 -22.98 -9.61
C PHE A 695 12.73 -22.42 -10.82
N VAL A 696 11.52 -21.91 -10.58
CA VAL A 696 10.67 -21.29 -11.59
C VAL A 696 10.01 -20.05 -11.00
N LEU A 697 10.05 -18.94 -11.71
CA LEU A 697 9.31 -17.73 -11.35
C LEU A 697 7.85 -17.90 -11.77
N VAL A 698 6.92 -17.61 -10.87
CA VAL A 698 5.48 -17.78 -11.10
C VAL A 698 4.69 -16.51 -10.75
N ASP A 699 3.56 -16.34 -11.41
CA ASP A 699 2.48 -15.46 -10.96
C ASP A 699 1.58 -16.27 -10.04
N ILE A 700 1.57 -15.97 -8.75
CA ILE A 700 0.77 -16.70 -7.76
C ILE A 700 -0.72 -16.36 -7.82
N GLN A 701 -1.13 -15.30 -8.53
CA GLN A 701 -2.55 -15.00 -8.73
C GLN A 701 -3.15 -15.83 -9.86
N GLN A 702 -2.39 -16.03 -10.94
CA GLN A 702 -2.82 -16.85 -12.07
C GLN A 702 -2.31 -18.30 -11.98
N TYR A 703 -1.48 -18.59 -10.98
CA TYR A 703 -0.71 -19.84 -10.85
C TYR A 703 0.00 -20.23 -12.16
N ARG A 704 0.52 -19.20 -12.84
CA ARG A 704 1.14 -19.32 -14.16
C ARG A 704 2.65 -19.25 -14.04
N LEU A 705 3.35 -20.16 -14.70
CA LEU A 705 4.80 -20.10 -14.85
C LEU A 705 5.15 -18.94 -15.79
N ILE A 706 6.04 -18.07 -15.34
CA ILE A 706 6.46 -16.88 -16.10
C ILE A 706 7.88 -17.05 -16.64
N SER A 707 8.74 -17.78 -15.94
CA SER A 707 10.10 -18.06 -16.40
C SER A 707 10.23 -19.47 -16.94
N VAL A 708 11.20 -19.63 -17.84
CA VAL A 708 11.76 -20.93 -18.18
C VAL A 708 12.32 -21.54 -16.88
N PRO A 709 12.07 -22.83 -16.60
CA PRO A 709 12.65 -23.50 -15.44
C PRO A 709 14.17 -23.48 -15.51
N GLN A 710 14.82 -23.10 -14.40
CA GLN A 710 16.27 -23.01 -14.30
C GLN A 710 16.78 -23.98 -13.23
N PRO A 711 17.95 -24.62 -13.43
CA PRO A 711 18.51 -25.49 -12.42
C PRO A 711 18.89 -24.66 -11.18
N LEU A 712 18.67 -25.21 -9.98
CA LEU A 712 19.02 -24.53 -8.73
C LEU A 712 20.53 -24.25 -8.63
N THR A 713 21.36 -25.00 -9.35
CA THR A 713 22.81 -24.75 -9.47
C THR A 713 23.15 -23.45 -10.18
N ALA A 714 22.21 -22.83 -10.91
CA ALA A 714 22.37 -21.51 -11.50
C ALA A 714 22.16 -20.36 -10.51
N LEU A 715 21.79 -20.66 -9.26
CA LEU A 715 21.78 -19.68 -8.17
C LEU A 715 23.19 -19.48 -7.65
N GLU A 716 23.73 -18.28 -7.89
CA GLU A 716 25.02 -17.90 -7.36
C GLU A 716 24.84 -17.29 -5.96
N PRO A 717 25.55 -17.78 -4.93
CA PRO A 717 25.52 -17.13 -3.63
C PRO A 717 26.16 -15.76 -3.78
N THR A 718 25.43 -14.73 -3.39
CA THR A 718 26.01 -13.38 -3.30
C THR A 718 27.18 -13.44 -2.32
N LYS A 719 28.34 -12.87 -2.69
CA LYS A 719 29.42 -12.67 -1.73
C LYS A 719 28.84 -11.81 -0.62
N SER A 720 28.53 -12.44 0.51
CA SER A 720 27.96 -11.77 1.69
C SER A 720 28.81 -10.55 1.97
N THR A 721 28.26 -9.36 1.75
CA THR A 721 28.78 -8.16 2.37
C THR A 721 28.51 -8.36 3.84
N THR A 722 29.52 -8.87 4.56
CA THR A 722 29.44 -9.05 6.01
C THR A 722 28.92 -7.73 6.57
N PRO A 723 27.77 -7.70 7.25
CA PRO A 723 27.25 -6.45 7.79
C PRO A 723 28.37 -5.84 8.64
N PRO A 724 28.66 -4.54 8.48
CA PRO A 724 29.76 -3.90 9.20
C PRO A 724 29.60 -4.25 10.67
N THR A 725 30.56 -4.99 11.23
CA THR A 725 30.54 -5.35 12.64
C THR A 725 30.48 -4.03 13.39
N LYS A 726 29.37 -3.79 14.11
CA LYS A 726 29.23 -2.60 14.97
C LYS A 726 30.46 -2.56 15.86
N LYS A 727 31.44 -1.68 15.54
CA LYS A 727 32.54 -1.39 16.45
C LYS A 727 31.87 -0.92 17.72
N LYS A 728 31.97 -1.70 18.81
CA LYS A 728 31.52 -1.27 20.14
C LYS A 728 32.21 0.06 20.40
N ARG A 729 31.48 1.18 20.27
CA ARG A 729 31.91 2.48 20.76
C ARG A 729 32.09 2.27 22.26
N LYS A 730 33.34 2.19 22.73
CA LYS A 730 33.63 2.34 24.16
C LYS A 730 33.14 3.74 24.51
N LEU A 731 32.00 3.83 25.18
CA LEU A 731 31.62 5.04 25.90
C LEU A 731 32.73 5.24 26.94
N SER A 732 33.58 6.25 26.73
CA SER A 732 34.46 6.75 27.77
C SER A 732 33.56 7.40 28.82
N THR A 733 33.51 6.80 30.00
CA THR A 733 32.99 7.40 31.23
C THR A 733 33.70 8.70 31.56
#